data_AF-A0A874BGJ2-F1
#
_entry.id   AF-A0A874BGJ2-F1
#
_cell.length_a   1.000
_cell.length_b   1.000
_cell.length_c   1.000
_cell.angle_alpha   90.00
_cell.angle_beta   90.00
_cell.angle_gamma   90.00
#
_symmetry.space_group_name_H-M   'P 1'
#
loop_
_entity.id
_entity.type
_entity.pdbx_description
1 polymer ?
#
loop_
_entity_poly.entity_id
_entity_poly.type
_entity_poly.pdbx_seq_one_letter_code
_entity_poly.pdbx_strand_id
1 'polypeptide(L)'
;MYQAINKKYTQGVGLIEVMVTVVVVALGLLALANLQTGLMRESGTNKARAEAKMLCEQKVEELRGLYSSTDFAAITNSASAESITGKNATIEREWAVVNLTNPARKQIVATCSWSEADGQETDVKVESILAFKDPKDALLASAFGKGGGGGSGGAGPSLTGGSMDDITETIAIPEDMKGQVTAGQVIEIDGKLYIVNTSEQSASKTDLCSNLTPAVSEFEGFRARRVDYDSESGAEAIELFSFSEVNSSEYCTPQVRFNGGVIIPIRGIVHSRASVGTGNNTSILDVKLFSFNATETGAFCVFNPPADASSHPYVCYIGGNCKNNTSTDSIEGLETDFTKCPAVQYSYANVGEGGWRGKLGLLGIAPQNRNVCFAEELLGEPNTRDTARNYFARRNNLNEGINIPYNCHDFLIIDGQANNKQLHQECVSQATSIAGLQLASKEIMRTISTGVNYYDPIADITYCGGAVGTDYIVTGSYTNAIGEPSIKANVGLNSFDCNIDVSLASYSCSFKTTADSVIIYSDYDGQRYECDSLPLSSSTLTGCTLNFPTSENPAYNIQGYLVGTETETATFTVTIDDGIGTYNCPLSTYADGKQGFVCTFNSSATSATLTPFSYSYTTDPISSPLTLPTSTPYEMDAGNFVVQPKVIETISGTIQIANDNNLSNLDTVALNISEGSCSYSGTPTWDKNSTANYACEVPANQSLSMSVSVDPACAKAQNSNTAAKNLTITASGYKSGTSTSGGSLVLADINISANQTINFLIEEGTTDCGTN
;
A
#
# COMPACT_ATOMS: atom_id res chain seq x y z
N MET A 1 56.44 -110.80 -7.79
CA MET A 1 55.56 -109.80 -7.15
C MET A 1 55.62 -108.54 -8.01
N TYR A 2 54.47 -107.92 -8.28
CA TYR A 2 54.25 -106.63 -8.96
C TYR A 2 54.12 -106.56 -10.49
N GLN A 3 53.11 -105.74 -10.86
CA GLN A 3 52.75 -105.14 -12.14
C GLN A 3 51.94 -106.02 -13.12
N ALA A 4 50.78 -105.63 -13.62
CA ALA A 4 50.00 -104.40 -13.48
C ALA A 4 48.54 -104.73 -13.83
N ILE A 5 47.59 -104.41 -12.95
CA ILE A 5 46.15 -104.47 -13.22
C ILE A 5 45.61 -103.03 -13.22
N ASN A 6 44.81 -102.74 -14.25
CA ASN A 6 43.89 -101.61 -14.46
C ASN A 6 44.25 -100.61 -15.57
N LYS A 7 43.98 -101.03 -16.81
CA LYS A 7 43.83 -100.16 -17.98
C LYS A 7 42.44 -100.35 -18.59
N LYS A 8 41.34 -100.00 -17.88
CA LYS A 8 39.96 -99.99 -18.41
C LYS A 8 38.97 -99.02 -17.73
N TYR A 9 39.39 -97.83 -17.30
CA TYR A 9 38.45 -96.80 -16.78
C TYR A 9 38.66 -95.38 -17.33
N THR A 10 39.21 -95.22 -18.53
CA THR A 10 39.48 -93.90 -19.14
C THR A 10 39.14 -93.81 -20.63
N GLN A 11 38.03 -94.42 -21.07
CA GLN A 11 37.48 -94.20 -22.43
C GLN A 11 35.97 -93.90 -22.47
N GLY A 12 35.34 -93.59 -21.33
CA GLY A 12 33.91 -93.22 -21.26
C GLY A 12 33.62 -91.84 -20.69
N VAL A 13 34.60 -91.14 -20.13
CA VAL A 13 34.38 -89.89 -19.39
C VAL A 13 34.21 -88.70 -20.34
N GLY A 14 34.98 -88.61 -21.44
CA GLY A 14 34.91 -87.48 -22.36
C GLY A 14 33.60 -87.37 -23.16
N LEU A 15 33.00 -88.50 -23.60
CA LEU A 15 31.77 -88.45 -24.39
C LEU A 15 30.54 -88.11 -23.53
N ILE A 16 30.49 -88.64 -22.29
CA ILE A 16 29.42 -88.31 -21.33
C ILE A 16 29.53 -86.84 -20.89
N GLU A 17 30.73 -86.33 -20.66
CA GLU A 17 30.96 -84.92 -20.31
C GLU A 17 30.51 -83.98 -21.44
N VAL A 18 30.80 -84.32 -22.71
CA VAL A 18 30.31 -83.56 -23.87
C VAL A 18 28.79 -83.64 -23.98
N MET A 19 28.15 -84.79 -23.72
CA MET A 19 26.69 -84.89 -23.74
C MET A 19 26.02 -84.10 -22.61
N VAL A 20 26.57 -84.16 -21.39
CA VAL A 20 26.05 -83.39 -20.25
C VAL A 20 26.22 -81.89 -20.48
N THR A 21 27.37 -81.45 -21.01
CA THR A 21 27.58 -80.03 -21.35
C THR A 21 26.63 -79.55 -22.45
N VAL A 22 26.38 -80.34 -23.49
CA VAL A 22 25.38 -80.00 -24.52
C VAL A 22 23.98 -79.88 -23.92
N VAL A 23 23.58 -80.78 -23.01
CA VAL A 23 22.27 -80.69 -22.34
C VAL A 23 22.17 -79.45 -21.46
N VAL A 24 23.21 -79.14 -20.68
CA VAL A 24 23.24 -77.93 -19.83
C VAL A 24 23.20 -76.66 -20.68
N VAL A 25 23.94 -76.62 -21.79
CA VAL A 25 23.92 -75.49 -22.74
C VAL A 25 22.55 -75.37 -23.41
N ALA A 26 21.93 -76.48 -23.83
CA ALA A 26 20.61 -76.48 -24.45
C ALA A 26 19.52 -75.97 -23.49
N LEU A 27 19.56 -76.38 -22.22
CA LEU A 27 18.64 -75.88 -21.18
C LEU A 27 18.89 -74.40 -20.87
N GLY A 28 20.16 -73.96 -20.82
CA GLY A 28 20.52 -72.56 -20.64
C GLY A 28 20.03 -71.67 -21.79
N LEU A 29 20.17 -72.13 -23.04
CA LEU A 29 19.68 -71.42 -24.21
C LEU A 29 18.14 -71.38 -24.27
N LEU A 30 17.45 -72.44 -23.82
CA LEU A 30 15.99 -72.44 -23.72
C LEU A 30 15.47 -71.44 -22.67
N ALA A 31 16.13 -71.37 -21.51
CA ALA A 31 15.81 -70.38 -20.49
C ALA A 31 16.03 -68.95 -21.00
N LEU A 32 17.13 -68.70 -21.74
CA LEU A 32 17.41 -67.41 -22.35
C LEU A 32 16.38 -67.03 -23.42
N ALA A 33 15.97 -67.98 -24.27
CA ALA A 33 14.94 -67.74 -25.29
C ALA A 33 13.58 -67.38 -24.68
N ASN A 34 13.19 -68.04 -23.58
CA ASN A 34 11.96 -67.69 -22.85
C ASN A 34 12.03 -66.30 -22.22
N LEU A 35 13.18 -65.92 -21.64
CA LEU A 35 13.39 -64.58 -21.10
C LEU A 35 13.35 -63.50 -22.20
N GLN A 36 14.05 -63.73 -23.31
CA GLN A 36 14.06 -62.80 -24.46
C GLN A 36 12.68 -62.64 -25.09
N THR A 37 11.92 -63.73 -25.22
CA THR A 37 10.53 -63.69 -25.72
C THR A 37 9.62 -62.93 -24.76
N GLY A 38 9.78 -63.13 -23.45
CA GLY A 38 9.04 -62.40 -22.42
C GLY A 38 9.30 -60.90 -22.48
N LEU A 39 10.57 -60.48 -22.53
CA LEU A 39 10.96 -59.07 -22.62
C LEU A 39 10.50 -58.40 -23.92
N MET A 40 10.55 -59.11 -25.07
CA MET A 40 10.04 -58.57 -26.33
C MET A 40 8.52 -58.38 -26.31
N ARG A 41 7.77 -59.32 -25.71
CA ARG A 41 6.32 -59.20 -25.55
C ARG A 41 5.95 -58.04 -24.62
N GLU A 42 6.61 -57.94 -23.47
CA GLU A 42 6.41 -56.85 -22.50
C GLU A 42 6.84 -55.48 -23.08
N SER A 43 7.85 -55.44 -23.94
CA SER A 43 8.21 -54.22 -24.67
C SER A 43 7.11 -53.80 -25.65
N GLY A 44 6.47 -54.74 -26.34
CA GLY A 44 5.34 -54.47 -27.24
C GLY A 44 4.12 -53.91 -26.49
N THR A 45 3.73 -54.54 -25.37
CA THR A 45 2.60 -54.08 -24.55
C THR A 45 2.87 -52.72 -23.91
N ASN A 46 4.09 -52.46 -23.43
CA ASN A 46 4.48 -51.16 -22.90
C ASN A 46 4.47 -50.05 -23.97
N LYS A 47 4.84 -50.36 -25.22
CA LYS A 47 4.75 -49.41 -26.34
C LYS A 47 3.30 -49.09 -26.71
N ALA A 48 2.43 -50.10 -26.78
CA ALA A 48 1.00 -49.91 -27.02
C ALA A 48 0.34 -49.09 -25.91
N ARG A 49 0.68 -49.36 -24.64
CA ARG A 49 0.21 -48.58 -23.48
C ARG A 49 0.67 -47.11 -23.52
N ALA A 50 1.93 -46.86 -23.88
CA ALA A 50 2.45 -45.51 -24.00
C ALA A 50 1.76 -44.73 -25.14
N GLU A 51 1.48 -45.40 -26.26
CA GLU A 51 0.73 -44.84 -27.39
C GLU A 51 -0.73 -44.54 -27.00
N ALA A 52 -1.41 -45.46 -26.31
CA ALA A 52 -2.77 -45.25 -25.80
C ALA A 52 -2.85 -44.05 -24.83
N LYS A 53 -1.88 -43.93 -23.91
CA LYS A 53 -1.79 -42.78 -22.99
C LYS A 53 -1.63 -41.46 -23.74
N MET A 54 -0.74 -41.41 -24.74
CA MET A 54 -0.53 -40.22 -25.56
C MET A 54 -1.80 -39.79 -26.29
N LEU A 55 -2.54 -40.74 -26.89
CA LEU A 55 -3.79 -40.45 -27.60
C LEU A 55 -4.91 -39.96 -26.67
N CYS A 56 -4.97 -40.48 -25.44
CA CYS A 56 -5.91 -40.01 -24.43
C CYS A 56 -5.53 -38.61 -23.89
N GLU A 57 -4.24 -38.36 -23.62
CA GLU A 57 -3.74 -37.03 -23.24
C GLU A 57 -4.00 -36.01 -24.34
N GLN A 58 -3.72 -36.36 -25.61
CA GLN A 58 -4.01 -35.51 -26.76
C GLN A 58 -5.49 -35.11 -26.81
N LYS A 59 -6.42 -36.03 -26.51
CA LYS A 59 -7.85 -35.70 -26.51
C LYS A 59 -8.23 -34.75 -25.38
N VAL A 60 -7.66 -34.95 -24.18
CA VAL A 60 -7.86 -34.05 -23.06
C VAL A 60 -7.32 -32.64 -23.38
N GLU A 61 -6.17 -32.54 -24.03
CA GLU A 61 -5.62 -31.25 -24.49
C GLU A 61 -6.48 -30.58 -25.57
N GLU A 62 -7.02 -31.34 -26.52
CA GLU A 62 -7.96 -30.82 -27.51
C GLU A 62 -9.20 -30.20 -26.84
N LEU A 63 -9.73 -30.86 -25.79
CA LEU A 63 -10.85 -30.36 -25.01
C LEU A 63 -10.47 -29.18 -24.09
N ARG A 64 -9.18 -29.02 -23.74
CA ARG A 64 -8.64 -27.84 -23.02
C ARG A 64 -8.48 -26.62 -23.92
N GLY A 65 -8.16 -26.82 -25.20
CA GLY A 65 -7.87 -25.75 -26.17
C GLY A 65 -9.09 -24.97 -26.68
N LEU A 66 -10.22 -24.97 -25.96
CA LEU A 66 -11.44 -24.25 -26.33
C LEU A 66 -11.45 -22.86 -25.68
N TYR A 67 -11.62 -21.81 -26.49
CA TYR A 67 -11.35 -20.42 -26.09
C TYR A 67 -12.60 -19.60 -25.73
N SER A 68 -13.82 -20.12 -25.95
CA SER A 68 -15.07 -19.39 -25.68
C SER A 68 -15.97 -20.11 -24.67
N SER A 69 -16.83 -19.35 -23.99
CA SER A 69 -17.80 -19.88 -23.01
C SER A 69 -18.84 -20.78 -23.66
N THR A 70 -19.19 -20.50 -24.92
CA THR A 70 -20.10 -21.32 -25.73
C THR A 70 -19.47 -22.66 -26.08
N ASP A 71 -18.19 -22.69 -26.48
CA ASP A 71 -17.48 -23.93 -26.79
C ASP A 71 -17.27 -24.78 -25.53
N PHE A 72 -16.95 -24.15 -24.41
CA PHE A 72 -16.88 -24.85 -23.13
C PHE A 72 -18.22 -25.47 -22.73
N ALA A 73 -19.33 -24.75 -22.89
CA ALA A 73 -20.67 -25.27 -22.63
C ALA A 73 -21.03 -26.46 -23.54
N ALA A 74 -20.54 -26.46 -24.79
CA ALA A 74 -20.77 -27.49 -25.78
C ALA A 74 -19.97 -28.79 -25.55
N ILE A 75 -19.00 -28.82 -24.64
CA ILE A 75 -18.27 -30.05 -24.27
C ILE A 75 -19.25 -31.08 -23.69
N THR A 76 -19.35 -32.21 -24.38
CA THR A 76 -20.24 -33.35 -24.07
C THR A 76 -19.52 -34.68 -24.27
N ASN A 77 -20.16 -35.78 -23.83
CA ASN A 77 -19.65 -37.13 -23.99
C ASN A 77 -19.38 -37.48 -25.46
N SER A 78 -18.42 -38.37 -25.71
CA SER A 78 -18.29 -39.01 -27.02
C SER A 78 -19.58 -39.76 -27.36
N ALA A 79 -20.07 -39.62 -28.59
CA ALA A 79 -21.25 -40.36 -29.05
C ALA A 79 -20.98 -41.87 -29.23
N SER A 80 -19.74 -42.22 -29.57
CA SER A 80 -19.24 -43.59 -29.72
C SER A 80 -17.72 -43.60 -29.59
N ALA A 81 -17.13 -44.77 -29.33
CA ALA A 81 -15.68 -44.94 -29.36
C ALA A 81 -15.11 -44.68 -30.76
N GLU A 82 -14.01 -43.94 -30.82
CA GLU A 82 -13.25 -43.65 -32.02
C GLU A 82 -12.15 -44.70 -32.20
N SER A 83 -12.13 -45.40 -33.34
CA SER A 83 -11.08 -46.39 -33.64
C SER A 83 -9.90 -45.73 -34.34
N ILE A 84 -8.73 -45.76 -33.70
CA ILE A 84 -7.49 -45.13 -34.15
C ILE A 84 -6.49 -46.25 -34.45
N THR A 85 -6.10 -46.39 -35.72
CA THR A 85 -5.04 -47.35 -36.10
C THR A 85 -3.67 -46.78 -35.68
N GLY A 86 -3.17 -47.21 -34.53
CA GLY A 86 -1.86 -46.85 -34.01
C GLY A 86 -0.72 -47.65 -34.66
N LYS A 87 0.52 -47.31 -34.28
CA LYS A 87 1.73 -47.99 -34.75
C LYS A 87 1.95 -49.35 -34.09
N ASN A 88 1.50 -49.51 -32.84
CA ASN A 88 1.70 -50.73 -32.07
C ASN A 88 0.40 -51.54 -31.85
N ALA A 89 -0.76 -50.88 -31.86
CA ALA A 89 -2.07 -51.50 -31.73
C ALA A 89 -3.17 -50.59 -32.31
N THR A 90 -4.35 -51.15 -32.60
CA THR A 90 -5.56 -50.36 -32.85
C THR A 90 -6.15 -49.97 -31.50
N ILE A 91 -6.28 -48.66 -31.27
CA ILE A 91 -6.77 -48.09 -30.01
C ILE A 91 -8.20 -47.59 -30.21
N GLU A 92 -9.11 -47.96 -29.33
CA GLU A 92 -10.45 -47.40 -29.25
C GLU A 92 -10.49 -46.32 -28.16
N ARG A 93 -10.86 -45.09 -28.52
CA ARG A 93 -10.87 -43.93 -27.61
C ARG A 93 -12.27 -43.39 -27.42
N GLU A 94 -12.68 -43.22 -26.16
CA GLU A 94 -13.94 -42.59 -25.76
C GLU A 94 -13.71 -41.58 -24.62
N TRP A 95 -14.64 -40.65 -24.41
CA TRP A 95 -14.56 -39.72 -23.27
C TRP A 95 -15.93 -39.45 -22.65
N ALA A 96 -15.94 -39.41 -21.33
CA ALA A 96 -17.09 -39.03 -20.52
C ALA A 96 -16.87 -37.66 -19.87
N VAL A 97 -17.93 -36.86 -19.80
CA VAL A 97 -17.97 -35.49 -19.29
C VAL A 97 -19.05 -35.41 -18.21
N VAL A 98 -18.64 -35.09 -16.99
CA VAL A 98 -19.54 -34.85 -15.86
C VAL A 98 -19.52 -33.37 -15.51
N ASN A 99 -20.70 -32.74 -15.45
CA ASN A 99 -20.83 -31.35 -15.01
C ASN A 99 -20.85 -31.32 -13.46
N LEU A 100 -19.92 -30.57 -12.87
CA LEU A 100 -19.87 -30.27 -11.44
C LEU A 100 -20.42 -28.86 -11.22
N THR A 101 -21.30 -28.67 -10.23
CA THR A 101 -22.09 -27.44 -10.10
C THR A 101 -21.60 -26.47 -9.01
N ASN A 102 -20.67 -26.85 -8.12
CA ASN A 102 -20.20 -26.00 -7.01
C ASN A 102 -18.69 -26.14 -6.73
N PRO A 103 -17.85 -25.27 -7.31
CA PRO A 103 -18.16 -24.31 -8.39
C PRO A 103 -18.29 -25.02 -9.75
N ALA A 104 -18.80 -24.30 -10.75
CA ALA A 104 -19.04 -24.83 -12.09
C ALA A 104 -17.73 -25.32 -12.75
N ARG A 105 -17.62 -26.64 -12.96
CA ARG A 105 -16.48 -27.30 -13.62
C ARG A 105 -16.97 -28.48 -14.46
N LYS A 106 -16.15 -28.96 -15.39
CA LYS A 106 -16.40 -30.20 -16.13
C LYS A 106 -15.28 -31.20 -15.81
N GLN A 107 -15.64 -32.38 -15.33
CA GLN A 107 -14.71 -33.49 -15.20
C GLN A 107 -14.75 -34.30 -16.49
N ILE A 108 -13.59 -34.56 -17.08
CA ILE A 108 -13.41 -35.33 -18.31
C ILE A 108 -12.61 -36.57 -17.96
N VAL A 109 -13.11 -37.73 -18.38
CA VAL A 109 -12.40 -39.01 -18.30
C VAL A 109 -12.29 -39.55 -19.72
N ALA A 110 -11.08 -39.55 -20.27
CA ALA A 110 -10.78 -40.18 -21.55
C ALA A 110 -10.30 -41.62 -21.32
N THR A 111 -10.92 -42.59 -21.97
CA THR A 111 -10.57 -44.01 -21.90
C THR A 111 -10.04 -44.46 -23.26
N CYS A 112 -8.87 -45.09 -23.27
CA CYS A 112 -8.26 -45.67 -24.47
C CYS A 112 -8.06 -47.17 -24.24
N SER A 113 -8.78 -48.01 -24.99
CA SER A 113 -8.71 -49.48 -24.91
C SER A 113 -8.06 -50.09 -26.14
N TRP A 114 -7.40 -51.24 -25.97
CA TRP A 114 -6.84 -52.03 -27.06
C TRP A 114 -6.74 -53.50 -26.67
N SER A 115 -6.71 -54.38 -27.68
CA SER A 115 -6.45 -55.81 -27.50
C SER A 115 -4.96 -56.12 -27.53
N GLU A 116 -4.49 -56.89 -26.55
CA GLU A 116 -3.15 -57.46 -26.54
C GLU A 116 -3.06 -58.68 -27.48
N ALA A 117 -1.84 -59.15 -27.74
CA ALA A 117 -1.57 -60.25 -28.68
C ALA A 117 -2.18 -61.61 -28.25
N ASP A 118 -2.65 -61.74 -27.01
CA ASP A 118 -3.35 -62.91 -26.47
C ASP A 118 -4.89 -62.75 -26.47
N GLY A 119 -5.40 -61.64 -27.00
CA GLY A 119 -6.83 -61.33 -27.06
C GLY A 119 -7.42 -60.75 -25.77
N GLN A 120 -6.60 -60.41 -24.77
CA GLN A 120 -7.05 -59.67 -23.59
C GLN A 120 -7.23 -58.19 -23.91
N GLU A 121 -8.37 -57.63 -23.53
CA GLU A 121 -8.64 -56.19 -23.60
C GLU A 121 -7.98 -55.46 -22.43
N THR A 122 -7.24 -54.39 -22.74
CA THR A 122 -6.57 -53.54 -21.75
C THR A 122 -6.94 -52.08 -22.00
N ASP A 123 -7.08 -51.28 -20.94
CA ASP A 123 -7.41 -49.87 -21.03
C ASP A 123 -6.48 -48.95 -20.22
N VAL A 124 -6.44 -47.68 -20.62
CA VAL A 124 -5.80 -46.56 -19.90
C VAL A 124 -6.81 -45.43 -19.78
N LYS A 125 -6.91 -44.84 -18.58
CA LYS A 125 -7.79 -43.69 -18.30
C LYS A 125 -6.98 -42.45 -17.95
N VAL A 126 -7.33 -41.34 -18.57
CA VAL A 126 -6.76 -40.01 -18.28
C VAL A 126 -7.90 -39.12 -17.80
N GLU A 127 -7.76 -38.61 -16.58
CA GLU A 127 -8.74 -37.76 -15.94
C GLU A 127 -8.28 -36.31 -15.90
N SER A 128 -9.20 -35.38 -16.14
CA SER A 128 -8.95 -33.94 -16.08
C SER A 128 -10.17 -33.19 -15.57
N ILE A 129 -9.95 -32.07 -14.88
CA ILE A 129 -11.00 -31.13 -14.50
C ILE A 129 -10.77 -29.83 -15.25
N LEU A 130 -11.78 -29.37 -15.98
CA LEU A 130 -11.77 -28.10 -16.71
C LEU A 130 -12.67 -27.08 -16.02
N ALA A 131 -12.19 -25.86 -15.90
CA ALA A 131 -12.96 -24.69 -15.49
C ALA A 131 -12.78 -23.62 -16.56
N PHE A 132 -13.88 -23.03 -17.03
CA PHE A 132 -13.82 -21.92 -17.96
C PHE A 132 -13.49 -20.62 -17.23
N LYS A 133 -12.62 -19.81 -17.83
CA LYS A 133 -12.36 -18.42 -17.46
C LYS A 133 -12.26 -17.59 -18.73
N ASP A 134 -12.90 -16.42 -18.77
CA ASP A 134 -12.90 -15.60 -19.97
C ASP A 134 -11.49 -15.03 -20.22
N PRO A 135 -10.93 -15.11 -21.43
CA PRO A 135 -9.66 -14.44 -21.75
C PRO A 135 -9.70 -12.91 -21.54
N LYS A 136 -10.87 -12.27 -21.53
CA LYS A 136 -11.03 -10.87 -21.10
C LYS A 136 -10.76 -10.65 -19.62
N ASP A 137 -11.03 -11.65 -18.76
CA ASP A 137 -10.64 -11.61 -17.36
C ASP A 137 -9.12 -11.69 -17.20
N ALA A 138 -8.43 -12.33 -18.15
CA ALA A 138 -6.97 -12.34 -18.21
C ALA A 138 -6.42 -10.99 -18.72
N LEU A 139 -7.13 -10.31 -19.63
CA LEU A 139 -6.79 -8.96 -20.07
C LEU A 139 -6.98 -7.93 -18.94
N LEU A 140 -8.08 -8.01 -18.19
CA LEU A 140 -8.29 -7.23 -16.96
C LEU A 140 -7.24 -7.56 -15.89
N ALA A 141 -6.88 -8.83 -15.69
CA ALA A 141 -5.79 -9.24 -14.81
C ALA A 141 -4.37 -8.88 -15.32
N SER A 142 -4.24 -8.48 -16.59
CA SER A 142 -2.99 -7.98 -17.17
C SER A 142 -2.90 -6.45 -17.18
N ALA A 143 -4.06 -5.76 -17.24
CA ALA A 143 -4.16 -4.32 -17.02
C ALA A 143 -3.97 -3.94 -15.54
N PHE A 144 -4.28 -4.87 -14.62
CA PHE A 144 -3.84 -4.86 -13.23
C PHE A 144 -2.77 -5.94 -13.04
N GLY A 145 -1.55 -5.69 -13.52
CA GLY A 145 -0.48 -6.70 -13.56
C GLY A 145 -0.26 -7.42 -12.23
N LYS A 146 -0.79 -8.64 -12.11
CA LYS A 146 -0.26 -9.71 -11.25
C LYS A 146 -0.45 -11.05 -11.96
N GLY A 147 0.58 -11.48 -12.69
CA GLY A 147 0.78 -12.90 -13.00
C GLY A 147 1.43 -13.58 -11.79
N GLY A 148 1.13 -14.82 -11.41
CA GLY A 148 0.13 -15.77 -11.86
C GLY A 148 0.16 -16.96 -10.89
N GLY A 149 -0.97 -17.66 -10.76
CA GLY A 149 -1.12 -18.85 -9.92
C GLY A 149 -2.61 -19.17 -9.74
N GLY A 150 -3.20 -19.79 -10.77
CA GLY A 150 -4.65 -19.94 -10.91
C GLY A 150 -5.32 -20.90 -9.92
N GLY A 151 -6.61 -20.64 -9.70
CA GLY A 151 -7.57 -21.66 -9.26
C GLY A 151 -8.58 -21.26 -8.19
N SER A 152 -9.51 -20.35 -8.49
CA SER A 152 -10.97 -20.53 -8.34
C SER A 152 -11.67 -19.17 -8.30
N GLY A 153 -12.81 -19.08 -9.00
CA GLY A 153 -13.69 -17.92 -9.01
C GLY A 153 -14.09 -17.46 -7.60
N GLY A 154 -14.27 -16.14 -7.52
CA GLY A 154 -14.10 -15.31 -6.34
C GLY A 154 -13.04 -14.29 -6.72
N ALA A 155 -13.34 -13.00 -6.55
CA ALA A 155 -12.28 -12.02 -6.40
C ALA A 155 -11.30 -12.61 -5.37
N GLY A 156 -10.15 -13.11 -5.83
CA GLY A 156 -9.10 -13.52 -4.90
C GLY A 156 -8.87 -12.30 -4.01
N PRO A 157 -8.88 -12.43 -2.67
CA PRO A 157 -8.65 -11.29 -1.81
C PRO A 157 -7.38 -10.62 -2.31
N SER A 158 -7.49 -9.40 -2.83
CA SER A 158 -6.31 -8.62 -3.13
C SER A 158 -5.45 -8.64 -1.87
N LEU A 159 -4.18 -9.06 -2.01
CA LEU A 159 -3.26 -9.05 -0.88
C LEU A 159 -3.23 -7.63 -0.32
N THR A 160 -3.10 -6.62 -1.19
CA THR A 160 -3.10 -5.20 -0.81
C THR A 160 -4.48 -4.64 -0.43
N GLY A 161 -5.56 -5.38 -0.63
CA GLY A 161 -6.91 -4.84 -0.47
C GLY A 161 -7.19 -3.63 -1.38
N GLY A 162 -6.46 -3.45 -2.49
CA GLY A 162 -6.61 -2.28 -3.37
C GLY A 162 -5.99 -0.98 -2.83
N SER A 163 -5.28 -1.05 -1.69
CA SER A 163 -4.68 0.12 -1.02
C SER A 163 -3.44 0.70 -1.71
N MET A 164 -2.92 0.06 -2.75
CA MET A 164 -1.67 0.47 -3.39
C MET A 164 -1.57 -0.01 -4.84
N ASP A 165 -1.06 0.87 -5.70
CA ASP A 165 -0.72 0.62 -7.11
C ASP A 165 0.72 1.03 -7.42
N ASP A 166 1.41 0.27 -8.29
CA ASP A 166 2.65 0.71 -8.92
C ASP A 166 2.31 1.63 -10.09
N ILE A 167 2.84 2.85 -10.06
CA ILE A 167 2.58 3.89 -11.08
C ILE A 167 3.84 4.20 -11.89
N THR A 168 4.87 3.36 -11.77
CA THR A 168 6.13 3.51 -12.52
C THR A 168 5.91 3.16 -14.00
N GLU A 169 6.08 4.14 -14.88
CA GLU A 169 6.08 3.91 -16.33
C GLU A 169 7.53 3.78 -16.82
N THR A 170 7.89 2.64 -17.40
CA THR A 170 9.24 2.38 -17.92
C THR A 170 9.19 2.01 -19.40
N ILE A 171 10.10 2.57 -20.18
CA ILE A 171 10.27 2.25 -21.59
C ILE A 171 11.64 1.62 -21.84
N ALA A 172 11.75 0.82 -22.90
CA ALA A 172 13.04 0.43 -23.44
C ALA A 172 13.67 1.63 -24.16
N ILE A 173 14.98 1.83 -24.00
CA ILE A 173 15.70 2.89 -24.70
C ILE A 173 15.73 2.54 -26.20
N PRO A 174 15.35 3.47 -27.10
CA PRO A 174 15.44 3.28 -28.54
C PRO A 174 16.83 2.86 -29.01
N GLU A 175 16.91 1.97 -30.00
CA GLU A 175 18.17 1.34 -30.42
C GLU A 175 19.22 2.36 -30.93
N ASP A 176 18.77 3.48 -31.49
CA ASP A 176 19.59 4.58 -31.96
C ASP A 176 20.20 5.43 -30.84
N MET A 177 19.63 5.39 -29.62
CA MET A 177 20.14 6.08 -28.43
C MET A 177 20.99 5.16 -27.52
N LYS A 178 20.92 3.84 -27.70
CA LYS A 178 21.68 2.90 -26.88
C LYS A 178 23.19 3.12 -27.02
N GLY A 179 23.88 3.23 -25.88
CA GLY A 179 25.32 3.51 -25.81
C GLY A 179 25.70 4.99 -25.99
N GLN A 180 24.72 5.89 -26.19
CA GLN A 180 24.93 7.34 -26.23
C GLN A 180 24.45 8.04 -24.96
N VAL A 181 23.60 7.36 -24.18
CA VAL A 181 23.02 7.87 -22.95
C VAL A 181 23.61 7.15 -21.75
N THR A 182 23.67 7.84 -20.62
CA THR A 182 24.25 7.31 -19.37
C THR A 182 23.21 7.23 -18.26
N ALA A 183 23.41 6.31 -17.31
CA ALA A 183 22.54 6.20 -16.13
C ALA A 183 22.37 7.56 -15.42
N GLY A 184 21.13 7.90 -15.06
CA GLY A 184 20.78 9.18 -14.42
C GLY A 184 20.59 10.36 -15.37
N GLN A 185 20.86 10.20 -16.67
CA GLN A 185 20.58 11.22 -17.66
C GLN A 185 19.07 11.36 -17.93
N VAL A 186 18.59 12.59 -18.06
CA VAL A 186 17.23 12.87 -18.54
C VAL A 186 17.22 12.94 -20.07
N ILE A 187 16.30 12.21 -20.69
CA ILE A 187 16.06 12.17 -22.13
C ILE A 187 14.60 12.48 -22.44
N GLU A 188 14.34 13.02 -23.63
CA GLU A 188 12.99 13.29 -24.12
C GLU A 188 12.66 12.35 -25.28
N ILE A 189 11.52 11.65 -25.18
CA ILE A 189 11.00 10.78 -26.23
C ILE A 189 9.51 11.10 -26.40
N ASP A 190 9.10 11.42 -27.62
CA ASP A 190 7.71 11.79 -27.97
C ASP A 190 7.12 12.90 -27.08
N GLY A 191 7.92 13.89 -26.70
CA GLY A 191 7.48 15.02 -25.86
C GLY A 191 7.33 14.69 -24.37
N LYS A 192 7.76 13.51 -23.92
CA LYS A 192 7.78 13.09 -22.52
C LYS A 192 9.20 12.91 -22.03
N LEU A 193 9.43 13.24 -20.75
CA LEU A 193 10.74 13.12 -20.12
C LEU A 193 10.89 11.75 -19.45
N TYR A 194 12.09 11.20 -19.56
CA TYR A 194 12.47 9.92 -18.97
C TYR A 194 13.87 10.04 -18.36
N ILE A 195 14.09 9.40 -17.21
CA ILE A 195 15.41 9.25 -16.59
C ILE A 195 15.97 7.87 -16.91
N VAL A 196 17.23 7.80 -17.38
CA VAL A 196 17.87 6.55 -17.79
C VAL A 196 18.22 5.72 -16.55
N ASN A 197 17.76 4.47 -16.54
CA ASN A 197 17.99 3.54 -15.43
C ASN A 197 19.44 3.02 -15.42
N THR A 198 19.86 2.45 -14.29
CA THR A 198 21.24 1.96 -14.06
C THR A 198 21.70 0.88 -15.04
N SER A 199 20.78 0.15 -15.67
CA SER A 199 21.12 -0.85 -16.69
C SER A 199 21.42 -0.26 -18.06
N GLU A 200 21.13 1.04 -18.25
CA GLU A 200 21.23 1.78 -19.53
C GLU A 200 20.46 1.12 -20.68
N GLN A 201 19.50 0.24 -20.36
CA GLN A 201 18.63 -0.43 -21.33
C GLN A 201 17.19 0.07 -21.27
N SER A 202 16.80 0.69 -20.15
CA SER A 202 15.48 1.24 -19.93
C SER A 202 15.55 2.63 -19.33
N ALA A 203 14.46 3.39 -19.48
CA ALA A 203 14.31 4.69 -18.87
C ALA A 203 12.93 4.80 -18.24
N SER A 204 12.85 5.41 -17.06
CA SER A 204 11.62 5.56 -16.29
C SER A 204 11.07 6.97 -16.46
N LYS A 205 9.77 7.10 -16.67
CA LYS A 205 9.12 8.38 -16.91
C LYS A 205 9.32 9.30 -15.72
N THR A 206 9.62 10.56 -16.00
CA THR A 206 9.88 11.57 -14.98
C THR A 206 9.30 12.89 -15.42
N ASP A 207 9.09 13.80 -14.48
CA ASP A 207 8.74 15.19 -14.74
C ASP A 207 9.51 16.08 -13.77
N LEU A 208 9.65 17.37 -14.10
CA LEU A 208 10.15 18.34 -13.13
C LEU A 208 9.23 18.35 -11.91
N CYS A 209 9.79 18.22 -10.71
CA CYS A 209 8.99 18.21 -9.49
C CYS A 209 8.13 19.47 -9.35
N SER A 210 8.63 20.62 -9.83
CA SER A 210 7.91 21.90 -9.87
C SER A 210 6.70 21.93 -10.82
N ASN A 211 6.63 21.02 -11.79
CA ASN A 211 5.53 20.94 -12.75
C ASN A 211 4.38 20.04 -12.25
N LEU A 212 4.59 19.32 -11.16
CA LEU A 212 3.58 18.44 -10.59
C LEU A 212 2.53 19.26 -9.84
N THR A 213 1.26 19.04 -10.18
CA THR A 213 0.09 19.60 -9.50
C THR A 213 -0.81 18.47 -8.97
N PRO A 214 -1.16 18.44 -7.67
CA PRO A 214 -0.67 19.31 -6.60
C PRO A 214 0.85 19.26 -6.40
N ALA A 215 1.41 20.29 -5.78
CA ALA A 215 2.84 20.38 -5.53
C ALA A 215 3.31 19.24 -4.62
N VAL A 216 4.51 18.72 -4.88
CA VAL A 216 5.12 17.67 -4.06
C VAL A 216 5.79 18.26 -2.82
N SER A 217 5.75 17.50 -1.72
CA SER A 217 6.42 17.80 -0.45
C SER A 217 7.44 16.72 -0.12
N GLU A 218 8.43 17.04 0.72
CA GLU A 218 9.40 16.04 1.18
C GLU A 218 8.76 15.01 2.11
N PHE A 219 9.13 13.75 1.93
CA PHE A 219 8.69 12.64 2.78
C PHE A 219 9.78 11.57 2.90
N GLU A 220 10.44 11.47 4.06
CA GLU A 220 11.42 10.40 4.38
C GLU A 220 12.44 10.10 3.25
N GLY A 221 13.00 11.15 2.62
CA GLY A 221 13.97 11.02 1.51
C GLY A 221 13.34 10.83 0.12
N PHE A 222 12.04 11.05 0.01
CA PHE A 222 11.26 11.02 -1.23
C PHE A 222 10.50 12.34 -1.42
N ARG A 223 9.78 12.42 -2.53
CA ARG A 223 8.74 13.44 -2.77
C ARG A 223 7.39 12.75 -2.73
N ALA A 224 6.40 13.37 -2.12
CA ALA A 224 5.05 12.85 -2.07
C ALA A 224 4.02 13.97 -2.26
N ARG A 225 2.85 13.62 -2.78
CA ARG A 225 1.70 14.52 -2.85
C ARG A 225 0.42 13.75 -2.67
N ARG A 226 -0.61 14.45 -2.22
CA ARG A 226 -1.98 13.94 -2.24
C ARG A 226 -2.64 14.27 -3.57
N VAL A 227 -3.48 13.36 -4.05
CA VAL A 227 -4.25 13.50 -5.29
C VAL A 227 -5.67 12.97 -5.12
N ASP A 228 -6.58 13.59 -5.85
CA ASP A 228 -7.93 13.08 -6.11
C ASP A 228 -7.83 12.12 -7.32
N TYR A 229 -7.78 10.82 -7.06
CA TYR A 229 -7.64 9.77 -8.06
C TYR A 229 -8.95 9.43 -8.79
N ASP A 230 -10.09 9.43 -8.09
CA ASP A 230 -11.39 9.08 -8.70
C ASP A 230 -12.22 10.28 -9.15
N SER A 231 -11.61 11.47 -9.17
CA SER A 231 -12.23 12.75 -9.51
C SER A 231 -13.28 13.24 -8.49
N GLU A 232 -13.38 12.59 -7.32
CA GLU A 232 -14.02 13.17 -6.13
C GLU A 232 -13.00 14.00 -5.35
N SER A 233 -13.40 15.14 -4.78
CA SER A 233 -12.49 15.98 -4.00
C SER A 233 -12.31 15.41 -2.60
N GLY A 234 -11.10 14.98 -2.24
CA GLY A 234 -10.90 14.18 -1.04
C GLY A 234 -9.46 13.90 -0.62
N ALA A 235 -8.46 14.20 -1.47
CA ALA A 235 -7.06 13.87 -1.23
C ALA A 235 -6.86 12.38 -0.85
N GLU A 236 -7.66 11.49 -1.46
CA GLU A 236 -7.85 10.10 -1.02
C GLU A 236 -6.69 9.18 -1.40
N ALA A 237 -5.79 9.64 -2.28
CA ALA A 237 -4.60 8.91 -2.66
C ALA A 237 -3.32 9.73 -2.44
N ILE A 238 -2.22 9.03 -2.17
CA ILE A 238 -0.88 9.62 -2.02
C ILE A 238 0.03 9.03 -3.08
N GLU A 239 0.60 9.86 -3.94
CA GLU A 239 1.62 9.46 -4.90
C GLU A 239 3.01 9.72 -4.33
N LEU A 240 3.87 8.70 -4.38
CA LEU A 240 5.26 8.75 -3.94
C LEU A 240 6.20 8.74 -5.16
N PHE A 241 7.21 9.60 -5.11
CA PHE A 241 8.19 9.81 -6.17
C PHE A 241 9.59 9.64 -5.61
N SER A 242 10.44 8.94 -6.35
CA SER A 242 11.89 9.13 -6.21
C SER A 242 12.25 10.45 -6.89
N PHE A 243 13.32 11.10 -6.44
CA PHE A 243 13.79 12.33 -7.07
C PHE A 243 15.26 12.26 -7.42
N SER A 244 15.66 13.05 -8.40
CA SER A 244 17.05 13.19 -8.83
C SER A 244 17.32 14.61 -9.28
N GLU A 245 18.44 15.17 -8.85
CA GLU A 245 18.87 16.49 -9.29
C GLU A 245 19.75 16.38 -10.53
N VAL A 246 19.31 16.99 -11.63
CA VAL A 246 20.05 17.03 -12.90
C VAL A 246 20.13 18.47 -13.35
N ASN A 247 21.35 19.00 -13.53
CA ASN A 247 21.59 20.40 -13.94
C ASN A 247 20.84 21.43 -13.08
N SER A 248 20.87 21.27 -11.75
CA SER A 248 20.19 22.15 -10.78
C SER A 248 18.66 22.17 -10.89
N SER A 249 18.07 21.21 -11.60
CA SER A 249 16.63 20.98 -11.64
C SER A 249 16.30 19.65 -10.98
N GLU A 250 15.23 19.64 -10.19
CA GLU A 250 14.76 18.43 -9.52
C GLU A 250 13.72 17.70 -10.38
N TYR A 251 13.99 16.44 -10.67
CA TYR A 251 13.13 15.56 -11.44
C TYR A 251 12.50 14.51 -10.52
N CYS A 252 11.19 14.35 -10.61
CA CYS A 252 10.38 13.41 -9.84
C CYS A 252 9.99 12.24 -10.74
N THR A 253 10.32 11.02 -10.33
CA THR A 253 9.96 9.77 -11.01
C THR A 253 8.91 9.05 -10.17
N PRO A 254 7.66 8.89 -10.66
CA PRO A 254 6.61 8.19 -9.94
C PRO A 254 7.06 6.77 -9.56
N GLN A 255 6.75 6.35 -8.33
CA GLN A 255 7.02 5.00 -7.84
C GLN A 255 5.71 4.28 -7.58
N VAL A 256 4.96 4.75 -6.59
CA VAL A 256 3.79 4.04 -6.07
C VAL A 256 2.71 5.02 -5.65
N ARG A 257 1.46 4.61 -5.76
CA ARG A 257 0.30 5.34 -5.23
C ARG A 257 -0.35 4.54 -4.13
N PHE A 258 -0.61 5.19 -3.00
CA PHE A 258 -1.34 4.63 -1.86
C PHE A 258 -2.77 5.16 -1.90
N ASN A 259 -3.73 4.30 -2.19
CA ASN A 259 -5.13 4.67 -2.48
C ASN A 259 -6.00 4.85 -1.22
N GLY A 260 -5.41 4.69 -0.04
CA GLY A 260 -6.10 4.65 1.24
C GLY A 260 -6.01 5.90 2.10
N GLY A 261 -5.46 6.99 1.54
CA GLY A 261 -5.30 8.28 2.20
C GLY A 261 -4.18 8.37 3.25
N VAL A 262 -3.47 7.28 3.55
CA VAL A 262 -2.37 7.26 4.52
C VAL A 262 -1.29 6.23 4.16
N ILE A 263 -0.04 6.60 4.40
CA ILE A 263 1.14 5.73 4.31
C ILE A 263 1.42 5.15 5.69
N ILE A 264 1.58 3.83 5.76
CA ILE A 264 1.93 3.12 6.99
C ILE A 264 3.34 2.54 6.84
N PRO A 265 4.30 2.95 7.68
CA PRO A 265 5.64 2.37 7.67
C PRO A 265 5.73 1.09 8.53
N ILE A 266 6.43 0.09 8.00
CA ILE A 266 6.95 -1.08 8.73
C ILE A 266 8.47 -1.00 8.74
N ARG A 267 9.07 -0.89 9.93
CA ARG A 267 10.51 -0.70 10.12
C ARG A 267 11.15 -1.83 10.88
N GLY A 268 12.42 -2.08 10.60
CA GLY A 268 13.26 -3.02 11.33
C GLY A 268 14.68 -3.05 10.78
N ILE A 269 15.50 -3.96 11.29
CA ILE A 269 16.87 -4.19 10.84
C ILE A 269 16.96 -5.59 10.23
N VAL A 270 17.60 -5.69 9.07
CA VAL A 270 18.01 -6.98 8.50
C VAL A 270 19.40 -7.30 9.05
N HIS A 271 19.52 -8.36 9.82
CA HIS A 271 20.78 -8.89 10.34
C HIS A 271 21.19 -10.13 9.57
N SER A 272 22.45 -10.19 9.14
CA SER A 272 23.07 -11.41 8.66
C SER A 272 24.00 -11.98 9.72
N ARG A 273 23.80 -13.26 10.01
CA ARG A 273 24.74 -14.15 10.73
C ARG A 273 25.05 -15.39 9.91
N ALA A 274 24.63 -15.40 8.66
CA ALA A 274 24.96 -16.44 7.72
C ALA A 274 26.42 -16.31 7.28
N SER A 275 27.13 -17.41 7.12
CA SER A 275 28.56 -17.42 6.82
C SER A 275 28.85 -17.56 5.32
N VAL A 276 29.96 -17.00 4.85
CA VAL A 276 30.56 -17.27 3.54
C VAL A 276 31.99 -17.74 3.69
N GLY A 277 32.40 -18.64 2.79
CA GLY A 277 33.73 -19.25 2.80
C GLY A 277 33.71 -20.73 3.17
N THR A 278 34.90 -21.34 3.23
CA THR A 278 35.09 -22.75 3.61
C THR A 278 36.21 -22.89 4.64
N GLY A 279 36.06 -23.80 5.60
CA GLY A 279 37.06 -24.05 6.64
C GLY A 279 37.21 -22.88 7.61
N ASN A 280 38.44 -22.42 7.84
CA ASN A 280 38.76 -21.36 8.82
C ASN A 280 38.63 -19.92 8.27
N ASN A 281 38.33 -19.76 6.98
CA ASN A 281 38.15 -18.45 6.34
C ASN A 281 36.66 -18.14 6.18
N THR A 282 35.92 -18.18 7.28
CA THR A 282 34.50 -17.82 7.32
C THR A 282 34.33 -16.36 7.71
N SER A 283 33.53 -15.64 6.94
CA SER A 283 33.12 -14.26 7.25
C SER A 283 31.59 -14.17 7.20
N ILE A 284 31.03 -13.10 7.76
CA ILE A 284 29.58 -12.87 7.72
C ILE A 284 29.20 -12.45 6.30
N LEU A 285 28.14 -13.04 5.79
CA LEU A 285 27.56 -12.70 4.51
C LEU A 285 26.99 -11.27 4.54
N ASP A 286 27.35 -10.49 3.53
CA ASP A 286 26.83 -9.13 3.33
C ASP A 286 25.31 -9.11 3.12
N VAL A 287 24.61 -8.25 3.86
CA VAL A 287 23.15 -8.07 3.74
C VAL A 287 22.75 -7.42 2.42
N LYS A 288 23.67 -6.77 1.71
CA LYS A 288 23.44 -6.18 0.37
C LYS A 288 23.05 -7.19 -0.71
N LEU A 289 23.28 -8.47 -0.47
CA LEU A 289 22.89 -9.55 -1.38
C LEU A 289 21.40 -9.91 -1.30
N PHE A 290 20.66 -9.30 -0.38
CA PHE A 290 19.24 -9.50 -0.19
C PHE A 290 18.44 -8.26 -0.57
N SER A 291 17.21 -8.48 -1.01
CA SER A 291 16.23 -7.44 -1.28
C SER A 291 14.88 -7.85 -0.73
N PHE A 292 13.90 -6.95 -0.73
CA PHE A 292 12.53 -7.28 -0.29
C PHE A 292 11.69 -7.77 -1.47
N ASN A 293 10.76 -8.70 -1.20
CA ASN A 293 9.77 -9.15 -2.19
C ASN A 293 8.63 -8.14 -2.36
N ALA A 294 8.94 -6.90 -2.71
CA ALA A 294 8.01 -5.77 -2.73
C ALA A 294 6.90 -5.90 -3.80
N THR A 295 7.24 -6.38 -5.00
CA THR A 295 6.33 -6.41 -6.16
C THR A 295 5.17 -7.41 -5.99
N GLU A 296 5.39 -8.54 -5.33
CA GLU A 296 4.32 -9.53 -5.08
C GLU A 296 3.44 -9.14 -3.89
N THR A 297 4.03 -8.48 -2.90
CA THR A 297 3.38 -8.15 -1.64
C THR A 297 2.61 -6.83 -1.70
N GLY A 298 2.90 -5.99 -2.70
CA GLY A 298 2.31 -4.66 -2.85
C GLY A 298 2.65 -3.76 -1.67
N ALA A 299 3.94 -3.71 -1.37
CA ALA A 299 4.56 -2.80 -0.41
C ALA A 299 5.75 -2.13 -1.12
N PHE A 300 6.07 -0.88 -0.81
CA PHE A 300 7.25 -0.20 -1.33
C PHE A 300 8.35 -0.22 -0.27
N CYS A 301 9.40 -1.00 -0.51
CA CYS A 301 10.47 -1.21 0.47
C CYS A 301 11.77 -0.54 0.06
N VAL A 302 12.38 0.15 1.02
CA VAL A 302 13.70 0.78 0.90
C VAL A 302 14.67 0.01 1.78
N PHE A 303 15.71 -0.53 1.15
CA PHE A 303 16.78 -1.27 1.80
C PHE A 303 18.07 -1.12 1.01
N ASN A 304 18.89 -0.13 1.39
CA ASN A 304 20.07 0.28 0.63
C ASN A 304 21.36 0.15 1.47
N PRO A 305 21.74 -1.07 1.90
CA PRO A 305 22.94 -1.28 2.69
C PRO A 305 24.24 -0.93 1.93
N PRO A 306 25.27 -0.41 2.63
CA PRO A 306 26.61 -0.33 2.06
C PRO A 306 27.18 -1.74 1.84
N ALA A 307 28.22 -1.84 1.01
CA ALA A 307 28.93 -3.12 0.83
C ALA A 307 29.53 -3.59 2.16
N ASP A 308 29.60 -4.91 2.33
CA ASP A 308 30.16 -5.61 3.49
C ASP A 308 29.38 -5.39 4.81
N ALA A 309 28.16 -4.84 4.75
CA ALA A 309 27.34 -4.64 5.94
C ALA A 309 26.80 -5.98 6.47
N SER A 310 26.98 -6.26 7.76
CA SER A 310 26.34 -7.41 8.42
C SER A 310 24.94 -7.10 8.94
N SER A 311 24.55 -5.83 9.01
CA SER A 311 23.24 -5.37 9.48
C SER A 311 22.90 -4.01 8.89
N HIS A 312 21.64 -3.79 8.52
CA HIS A 312 21.20 -2.50 7.98
C HIS A 312 19.68 -2.31 8.17
N PRO A 313 19.18 -1.09 8.42
CA PRO A 313 17.76 -0.84 8.57
C PRO A 313 17.03 -0.96 7.23
N TYR A 314 15.75 -1.30 7.32
CA TYR A 314 14.83 -1.25 6.20
C TYR A 314 13.55 -0.52 6.62
N VAL A 315 12.86 0.05 5.63
CA VAL A 315 11.49 0.54 5.79
C VAL A 315 10.66 0.05 4.63
N CYS A 316 9.45 -0.42 4.92
CA CYS A 316 8.45 -0.75 3.91
C CYS A 316 7.21 0.09 4.13
N TYR A 317 6.84 0.86 3.12
CA TYR A 317 5.65 1.69 3.09
C TYR A 317 4.51 0.90 2.44
N ILE A 318 3.35 0.90 3.11
CA ILE A 318 2.12 0.25 2.65
C ILE A 318 0.96 1.23 2.73
N GLY A 319 -0.12 0.97 2.00
CA GLY A 319 -1.33 1.79 2.04
C GLY A 319 -2.25 1.41 3.21
N GLY A 320 -2.67 2.40 4.01
CA GLY A 320 -3.69 2.21 5.04
C GLY A 320 -5.11 2.39 4.52
N ASN A 321 -6.05 2.73 5.40
CA ASN A 321 -7.41 3.12 5.03
C ASN A 321 -7.97 4.17 6.02
N CYS A 322 -8.24 5.37 5.52
CA CYS A 322 -8.77 6.50 6.28
C CYS A 322 -10.30 6.58 6.36
N LYS A 323 -11.05 5.77 5.60
CA LYS A 323 -12.53 5.83 5.48
C LYS A 323 -13.29 5.83 6.79
N ASN A 324 -12.76 5.11 7.77
CA ASN A 324 -13.42 4.92 9.07
C ASN A 324 -12.74 5.72 10.17
N ASN A 325 -11.71 6.52 9.89
CA ASN A 325 -10.98 7.21 10.94
C ASN A 325 -11.92 8.11 11.76
N THR A 326 -11.81 8.11 13.08
CA THR A 326 -12.56 9.01 13.98
C THR A 326 -11.62 9.88 14.81
N SER A 327 -10.31 9.80 14.56
CA SER A 327 -9.30 10.54 15.32
C SER A 327 -9.43 12.04 15.08
N THR A 328 -9.29 12.81 16.15
CA THR A 328 -9.09 14.27 16.15
C THR A 328 -7.79 14.72 15.49
N ASP A 329 -6.94 13.79 15.02
CA ASP A 329 -5.68 14.04 14.31
C ASP A 329 -5.86 14.23 12.79
N SER A 330 -7.09 14.38 12.33
CA SER A 330 -7.40 14.82 10.96
C SER A 330 -7.13 16.32 10.87
N ILE A 331 -5.97 16.70 10.35
CA ILE A 331 -5.52 18.10 10.34
C ILE A 331 -6.01 18.79 9.07
N GLU A 332 -6.85 19.82 9.21
CA GLU A 332 -7.08 20.78 8.12
C GLU A 332 -5.79 21.59 7.88
N GLY A 333 -5.30 21.62 6.64
CA GLY A 333 -4.23 22.53 6.23
C GLY A 333 -2.79 22.03 6.43
N LEU A 334 -2.57 20.76 6.77
CA LEU A 334 -1.23 20.14 6.76
C LEU A 334 -1.22 18.90 5.84
N GLU A 335 -1.25 19.17 4.53
CA GLU A 335 -1.18 18.19 3.43
C GLU A 335 0.18 17.46 3.32
N THR A 336 1.14 17.75 4.19
CA THR A 336 2.54 17.30 4.08
C THR A 336 2.91 16.14 5.00
N ASP A 337 2.04 15.75 5.95
CA ASP A 337 2.22 14.53 6.75
C ASP A 337 1.43 13.37 6.10
N PHE A 338 2.17 12.55 5.35
CA PHE A 338 1.60 11.40 4.63
C PHE A 338 1.36 10.19 5.53
N THR A 339 1.78 10.24 6.80
CA THR A 339 1.51 9.19 7.81
C THR A 339 0.28 9.48 8.64
N LYS A 340 -0.46 10.54 8.33
CA LYS A 340 -1.75 10.85 8.96
C LYS A 340 -2.86 10.85 7.92
N CYS A 341 -4.08 10.59 8.38
CA CYS A 341 -5.24 10.72 7.51
C CYS A 341 -5.56 12.20 7.25
N PRO A 342 -6.04 12.54 6.05
CA PRO A 342 -6.47 13.90 5.73
C PRO A 342 -7.72 14.30 6.53
N ALA A 343 -8.01 15.60 6.57
CA ALA A 343 -9.17 16.18 7.25
C ALA A 343 -10.50 15.57 6.78
N VAL A 344 -10.61 15.35 5.47
CA VAL A 344 -11.74 14.68 4.84
C VAL A 344 -11.49 13.16 4.85
N GLN A 345 -12.39 12.41 5.50
CA GLN A 345 -12.18 10.99 5.82
C GLN A 345 -12.58 10.08 4.65
N TYR A 346 -11.89 10.24 3.52
CA TYR A 346 -12.12 9.46 2.32
C TYR A 346 -10.98 8.47 2.06
N SER A 347 -11.35 7.34 1.46
CA SER A 347 -10.43 6.41 0.83
C SER A 347 -11.08 5.98 -0.48
N TYR A 348 -10.28 5.67 -1.50
CA TYR A 348 -10.80 5.13 -2.74
C TYR A 348 -11.72 3.93 -2.49
N ALA A 349 -12.87 3.86 -3.19
CA ALA A 349 -13.95 2.91 -2.89
C ALA A 349 -13.52 1.42 -2.92
N ASN A 350 -12.45 1.10 -3.66
CA ASN A 350 -11.91 -0.25 -3.78
C ASN A 350 -10.90 -0.62 -2.68
N VAL A 351 -10.59 0.27 -1.74
CA VAL A 351 -9.73 -0.03 -0.60
C VAL A 351 -10.51 -0.81 0.46
N GLY A 352 -10.06 -2.04 0.72
CA GLY A 352 -10.62 -2.91 1.75
C GLY A 352 -10.40 -2.34 3.16
N GLU A 353 -11.21 -2.83 4.11
CA GLU A 353 -11.10 -2.46 5.52
C GLU A 353 -9.67 -2.61 6.06
N GLY A 354 -9.15 -1.53 6.65
CA GLY A 354 -7.78 -1.45 7.17
C GLY A 354 -6.66 -1.35 6.13
N GLY A 355 -6.98 -1.32 4.84
CA GLY A 355 -6.02 -1.17 3.75
C GLY A 355 -5.21 -2.45 3.49
N TRP A 356 -3.89 -2.32 3.53
CA TRP A 356 -2.96 -3.40 3.19
C TRP A 356 -2.92 -4.54 4.21
N ARG A 357 -2.88 -5.77 3.69
CA ARG A 357 -2.49 -7.00 4.40
C ARG A 357 -1.55 -7.81 3.51
N GLY A 358 -0.87 -8.79 4.06
CA GLY A 358 -0.07 -9.72 3.26
C GLY A 358 1.27 -10.03 3.87
N LYS A 359 2.14 -10.61 3.04
CA LYS A 359 3.46 -11.04 3.49
C LYS A 359 4.49 -9.94 3.25
N LEU A 360 5.51 -9.86 4.08
CA LEU A 360 6.69 -9.04 3.84
C LEU A 360 7.91 -9.91 4.14
N GLY A 361 8.84 -10.02 3.20
CA GLY A 361 9.99 -10.89 3.36
C GLY A 361 11.11 -10.62 2.37
N LEU A 362 12.19 -11.40 2.53
CA LEU A 362 13.43 -11.22 1.78
C LEU A 362 13.49 -12.15 0.57
N LEU A 363 13.92 -11.61 -0.56
CA LEU A 363 14.35 -12.32 -1.76
C LEU A 363 15.81 -12.74 -1.64
N GLY A 364 16.20 -13.77 -2.40
CA GLY A 364 17.58 -14.29 -2.40
C GLY A 364 17.89 -15.28 -1.26
N ILE A 365 16.90 -15.66 -0.45
CA ILE A 365 17.05 -16.69 0.58
C ILE A 365 16.64 -18.05 0.01
N ALA A 366 17.63 -18.87 -0.38
CA ALA A 366 17.39 -20.24 -0.82
C ALA A 366 17.26 -21.19 0.39
N PRO A 367 16.13 -21.91 0.58
CA PRO A 367 15.84 -22.69 1.80
C PRO A 367 16.84 -23.82 2.13
N GLN A 368 17.60 -24.28 1.12
CA GLN A 368 18.59 -25.34 1.28
C GLN A 368 19.95 -24.80 1.80
N ASN A 369 20.21 -23.49 1.67
CA ASN A 369 21.49 -22.85 2.02
C ASN A 369 21.37 -21.77 3.11
N ARG A 370 20.20 -21.14 3.27
CA ARG A 370 19.96 -20.02 4.20
C ARG A 370 18.54 -20.11 4.78
N ASN A 371 18.32 -19.53 5.96
CA ASN A 371 17.00 -19.37 6.56
C ASN A 371 16.84 -18.01 7.24
N VAL A 372 15.60 -17.63 7.51
CA VAL A 372 15.23 -16.50 8.37
C VAL A 372 14.70 -17.05 9.69
N CYS A 373 15.14 -16.49 10.81
CA CYS A 373 14.58 -16.76 12.13
C CYS A 373 13.48 -15.76 12.46
N PHE A 374 12.39 -16.25 13.07
CA PHE A 374 11.37 -15.45 13.74
C PHE A 374 11.25 -15.86 15.21
N ALA A 375 10.29 -15.27 15.94
CA ALA A 375 10.06 -15.57 17.35
C ALA A 375 9.86 -17.08 17.61
N GLU A 376 9.17 -17.76 16.70
CA GLU A 376 8.85 -19.18 16.80
C GLU A 376 10.11 -20.05 16.80
N GLU A 377 11.05 -19.77 15.91
CA GLU A 377 12.33 -20.48 15.82
C GLU A 377 13.22 -20.24 17.04
N LEU A 378 12.98 -19.18 17.84
CA LEU A 378 13.66 -18.96 19.12
C LEU A 378 13.01 -19.71 20.28
N LEU A 379 11.71 -19.99 20.21
CA LEU A 379 10.96 -20.66 21.27
C LEU A 379 11.00 -22.19 21.14
N GLY A 380 11.19 -22.74 19.95
CA GLY A 380 11.29 -24.18 19.73
C GLY A 380 11.52 -24.59 18.28
N GLU A 381 11.37 -25.89 18.00
CA GLU A 381 11.51 -26.43 16.64
C GLU A 381 10.38 -25.89 15.74
N PRO A 382 10.71 -25.26 14.59
CA PRO A 382 9.69 -24.67 13.74
C PRO A 382 8.85 -25.71 12.99
N ASN A 383 7.57 -25.42 12.80
CA ASN A 383 6.65 -26.21 11.97
C ASN A 383 6.85 -25.94 10.46
N THR A 384 7.28 -24.73 10.10
CA THR A 384 7.46 -24.24 8.73
C THR A 384 8.74 -23.40 8.67
N ARG A 385 9.40 -23.36 7.51
CA ARG A 385 10.57 -22.52 7.26
C ARG A 385 10.17 -21.37 6.33
N ASP A 386 9.69 -20.30 6.93
CA ASP A 386 9.22 -19.13 6.19
C ASP A 386 10.36 -18.12 6.01
N THR A 387 10.36 -17.39 4.90
CA THR A 387 11.30 -16.28 4.64
C THR A 387 10.61 -14.91 4.69
N ALA A 388 9.33 -14.91 5.04
CA ALA A 388 8.47 -13.75 5.07
C ALA A 388 7.51 -13.83 6.26
N ARG A 389 7.19 -12.65 6.81
CA ARG A 389 6.23 -12.45 7.89
C ARG A 389 4.88 -12.06 7.30
N ASN A 390 3.79 -12.66 7.78
CA ASN A 390 2.43 -12.38 7.32
C ASN A 390 1.74 -11.39 8.26
N TYR A 391 1.13 -10.34 7.72
CA TYR A 391 0.49 -9.24 8.44
C TYR A 391 -0.99 -9.15 8.08
N PHE A 392 -1.86 -9.12 9.10
CA PHE A 392 -3.29 -8.91 8.92
C PHE A 392 -3.95 -8.47 10.23
N ALA A 393 -5.09 -7.80 10.12
CA ALA A 393 -6.02 -7.67 11.25
C ALA A 393 -7.09 -8.75 11.14
N ARG A 394 -7.67 -9.16 12.27
CA ARG A 394 -8.77 -10.13 12.31
C ARG A 394 -9.98 -9.54 13.03
N ARG A 395 -11.11 -9.50 12.33
CA ARG A 395 -12.41 -9.06 12.84
C ARG A 395 -13.46 -10.13 12.51
N ASN A 396 -14.12 -10.70 13.53
CA ASN A 396 -15.16 -11.73 13.33
C ASN A 396 -14.76 -12.89 12.40
N ASN A 397 -13.51 -13.37 12.49
CA ASN A 397 -12.91 -14.38 11.61
C ASN A 397 -12.67 -13.96 10.14
N LEU A 398 -12.87 -12.69 9.81
CA LEU A 398 -12.45 -12.11 8.54
C LEU A 398 -11.09 -11.44 8.73
N ASN A 399 -10.18 -11.70 7.80
CA ASN A 399 -8.91 -10.99 7.74
C ASN A 399 -9.15 -9.64 7.06
N GLU A 400 -8.50 -8.60 7.57
CA GLU A 400 -8.55 -7.18 7.15
C GLU A 400 -7.12 -6.63 7.10
N GLY A 401 -6.93 -5.41 6.59
CA GLY A 401 -5.65 -4.72 6.61
C GLY A 401 -5.19 -4.35 8.02
N ILE A 402 -3.89 -4.15 8.23
CA ILE A 402 -3.35 -3.92 9.59
C ILE A 402 -3.69 -2.53 10.15
N ASN A 403 -3.75 -1.52 9.30
CA ASN A 403 -4.07 -0.11 9.62
C ASN A 403 -3.31 0.49 10.83
N ILE A 404 -2.07 0.08 11.08
CA ILE A 404 -1.17 0.59 12.15
C ILE A 404 0.30 0.42 11.72
N PRO A 405 1.22 1.34 12.06
CA PRO A 405 2.65 1.17 11.81
C PRO A 405 3.30 0.17 12.76
N TYR A 406 4.42 -0.43 12.34
CA TYR A 406 5.20 -1.38 13.15
C TYR A 406 6.67 -1.00 13.14
N ASN A 407 7.31 -1.02 14.31
CA ASN A 407 8.75 -0.80 14.46
C ASN A 407 9.43 -2.06 15.01
N CYS A 408 10.72 -2.19 14.74
CA CYS A 408 11.58 -3.28 15.23
C CYS A 408 11.12 -4.67 14.78
N HIS A 409 10.59 -4.77 13.57
CA HIS A 409 10.20 -6.02 12.94
C HIS A 409 11.40 -6.67 12.25
N ASP A 410 12.46 -6.94 13.01
CA ASP A 410 13.76 -7.36 12.49
C ASP A 410 13.71 -8.72 11.75
N PHE A 411 14.66 -8.89 10.82
CA PHE A 411 14.92 -10.14 10.12
C PHE A 411 16.30 -10.66 10.48
N LEU A 412 16.41 -11.91 10.93
CA LEU A 412 17.70 -12.54 11.21
C LEU A 412 17.96 -13.65 10.20
N ILE A 413 18.94 -13.44 9.32
CA ILE A 413 19.39 -14.41 8.31
C ILE A 413 20.50 -15.27 8.91
N ILE A 414 20.35 -16.58 8.81
CA ILE A 414 21.31 -17.58 9.29
C ILE A 414 21.63 -18.62 8.23
N ASP A 415 22.59 -19.48 8.54
CA ASP A 415 22.93 -20.63 7.72
C ASP A 415 21.80 -21.67 7.68
N GLY A 416 21.61 -22.26 6.50
CA GLY A 416 20.67 -23.35 6.30
C GLY A 416 21.04 -24.57 7.14
N GLN A 417 20.06 -25.14 7.86
CA GLN A 417 20.27 -26.32 8.70
C GLN A 417 19.52 -27.54 8.18
N ALA A 418 20.10 -28.73 8.37
CA ALA A 418 19.58 -29.98 7.79
C ALA A 418 18.22 -30.40 8.39
N ASN A 419 17.92 -30.03 9.64
CA ASN A 419 16.65 -30.32 10.31
C ASN A 419 16.22 -29.16 11.23
N ASN A 420 14.97 -29.20 11.69
CA ASN A 420 14.34 -28.11 12.43
C ASN A 420 14.93 -27.93 13.84
N LYS A 421 15.46 -29.01 14.45
CA LYS A 421 16.18 -28.94 15.72
C LYS A 421 17.47 -28.15 15.61
N GLN A 422 18.29 -28.44 14.59
CA GLN A 422 19.52 -27.69 14.32
C GLN A 422 19.20 -26.25 13.93
N LEU A 423 18.11 -26.02 13.18
CA LEU A 423 17.65 -24.68 12.83
C LEU A 423 17.31 -23.85 14.07
N HIS A 424 16.54 -24.40 15.00
CA HIS A 424 16.22 -23.75 16.28
C HIS A 424 17.49 -23.42 17.08
N GLN A 425 18.41 -24.37 17.22
CA GLN A 425 19.67 -24.16 17.94
C GLN A 425 20.53 -23.05 17.32
N GLU A 426 20.61 -23.02 15.99
CA GLU A 426 21.30 -21.97 15.25
C GLU A 426 20.63 -20.61 15.45
N CYS A 427 19.30 -20.52 15.30
CA CYS A 427 18.54 -19.29 15.53
C CYS A 427 18.76 -18.73 16.94
N VAL A 428 18.69 -19.56 17.98
CA VAL A 428 18.93 -19.13 19.37
C VAL A 428 20.37 -18.64 19.55
N SER A 429 21.35 -19.37 19.03
CA SER A 429 22.77 -19.00 19.12
C SER A 429 23.05 -17.66 18.44
N GLN A 430 22.60 -17.50 17.19
CA GLN A 430 22.84 -16.29 16.40
C GLN A 430 22.03 -15.10 16.92
N ALA A 431 20.80 -15.29 17.39
CA ALA A 431 20.02 -14.23 18.02
C ALA A 431 20.69 -13.74 19.32
N THR A 432 21.24 -14.65 20.14
CA THR A 432 21.96 -14.27 21.36
C THR A 432 23.26 -13.51 21.06
N SER A 433 23.85 -13.69 19.87
CA SER A 433 25.02 -12.92 19.42
C SER A 433 24.69 -11.45 19.11
N ILE A 434 23.41 -11.11 18.96
CA ILE A 434 22.93 -9.75 18.72
C ILE A 434 22.30 -9.27 20.03
N ALA A 435 23.00 -8.39 20.73
CA ALA A 435 22.55 -7.88 22.01
C ALA A 435 21.13 -7.31 21.88
N GLY A 436 20.22 -7.79 22.73
CA GLY A 436 18.84 -7.30 22.85
C GLY A 436 17.92 -7.55 21.68
N LEU A 437 18.29 -8.39 20.72
CA LEU A 437 17.42 -8.74 19.61
C LEU A 437 16.17 -9.44 20.11
N GLN A 438 15.01 -8.87 19.80
CA GLN A 438 13.71 -9.48 20.01
C GLN A 438 13.03 -9.65 18.65
N LEU A 439 12.94 -10.89 18.17
CA LEU A 439 12.32 -11.16 16.88
C LEU A 439 10.79 -11.16 17.02
N ALA A 440 10.12 -10.45 16.11
CA ALA A 440 8.68 -10.52 15.95
C ALA A 440 8.25 -11.87 15.34
N SER A 441 7.04 -12.31 15.68
CA SER A 441 6.41 -13.53 15.13
C SER A 441 6.36 -13.49 13.61
N LYS A 442 6.37 -14.67 12.97
CA LYS A 442 6.10 -14.78 11.52
C LYS A 442 4.64 -14.52 11.15
N GLU A 443 3.73 -14.50 12.10
CA GLU A 443 2.34 -14.08 11.93
C GLU A 443 2.02 -12.89 12.84
N ILE A 444 1.87 -11.71 12.25
CA ILE A 444 1.45 -10.49 12.92
C ILE A 444 -0.06 -10.34 12.75
N MET A 445 -0.78 -10.54 13.85
CA MET A 445 -2.23 -10.45 13.90
C MET A 445 -2.68 -9.37 14.89
N ARG A 446 -3.29 -8.29 14.38
CA ARG A 446 -4.05 -7.33 15.19
C ARG A 446 -5.47 -7.85 15.40
N THR A 447 -5.93 -7.98 16.64
CA THR A 447 -7.32 -8.40 16.92
C THR A 447 -8.23 -7.19 17.04
N ILE A 448 -9.31 -7.15 16.25
CA ILE A 448 -10.35 -6.12 16.36
C ILE A 448 -11.56 -6.73 17.07
N SER A 449 -11.67 -6.48 18.38
CA SER A 449 -12.66 -7.11 19.26
C SER A 449 -14.07 -6.54 19.12
N THR A 450 -14.21 -5.24 18.82
CA THR A 450 -15.48 -4.54 18.63
C THR A 450 -15.29 -3.32 17.72
N GLY A 451 -16.22 -3.05 16.80
CA GLY A 451 -16.20 -1.84 15.95
C GLY A 451 -15.63 -2.05 14.55
N VAL A 452 -15.06 -0.98 14.00
CA VAL A 452 -14.48 -0.91 12.65
C VAL A 452 -12.95 -0.88 12.76
N ASN A 453 -12.23 -1.18 11.68
CA ASN A 453 -10.77 -1.19 11.66
C ASN A 453 -10.20 0.22 11.45
N TYR A 454 -10.15 0.98 12.56
CA TYR A 454 -9.62 2.34 12.59
C TYR A 454 -8.12 2.37 12.32
N TYR A 455 -7.69 3.43 11.63
CA TYR A 455 -6.29 3.77 11.53
C TYR A 455 -5.77 4.18 12.91
N ASP A 456 -4.64 3.61 13.32
CA ASP A 456 -3.95 3.95 14.56
C ASP A 456 -2.57 4.52 14.19
N PRO A 457 -2.29 5.82 14.44
CA PRO A 457 -1.01 6.42 14.10
C PRO A 457 0.12 6.00 15.04
N ILE A 458 -0.19 5.38 16.19
CA ILE A 458 0.81 4.96 17.16
C ILE A 458 1.47 3.68 16.66
N ALA A 459 2.78 3.73 16.44
CA ALA A 459 3.53 2.54 16.00
C ALA A 459 3.56 1.45 17.08
N ASP A 460 3.32 0.20 16.68
CA ASP A 460 3.55 -0.95 17.53
C ASP A 460 5.06 -1.15 17.73
N ILE A 461 5.48 -1.08 18.99
CA ILE A 461 6.88 -1.20 19.43
C ILE A 461 7.11 -2.46 20.29
N THR A 462 6.19 -3.42 20.27
CA THR A 462 6.20 -4.62 21.14
C THR A 462 7.51 -5.41 21.05
N TYR A 463 8.14 -5.40 19.87
CA TYR A 463 9.36 -6.15 19.58
C TYR A 463 10.62 -5.29 19.53
N CYS A 464 10.55 -4.03 19.96
CA CYS A 464 11.74 -3.18 20.04
C CYS A 464 12.77 -3.61 21.09
N GLY A 465 12.48 -4.69 21.84
CA GLY A 465 13.20 -5.00 23.07
C GLY A 465 13.04 -3.82 24.04
N GLY A 466 13.28 -4.04 25.33
CA GLY A 466 13.71 -2.90 26.12
C GLY A 466 15.02 -2.44 25.49
N ALA A 467 15.03 -1.26 24.83
CA ALA A 467 16.20 -0.64 24.21
C ALA A 467 17.46 -1.11 24.95
N VAL A 468 18.26 -1.98 24.34
CA VAL A 468 19.45 -2.49 25.03
C VAL A 468 20.52 -1.44 24.97
N GLY A 469 21.27 -1.32 26.07
CA GLY A 469 22.18 -0.22 26.24
C GLY A 469 22.20 0.33 27.65
N THR A 470 23.02 1.35 27.82
CA THR A 470 23.01 2.19 29.02
C THR A 470 22.00 3.32 28.80
N ASP A 471 21.27 3.71 29.85
CA ASP A 471 20.43 4.89 29.83
C ASP A 471 21.31 6.15 29.84
N TYR A 472 21.04 7.05 28.89
CA TYR A 472 21.74 8.31 28.74
C TYR A 472 20.76 9.47 28.80
N ILE A 473 21.17 10.52 29.51
CA ILE A 473 20.54 11.84 29.49
C ILE A 473 21.55 12.84 28.96
N VAL A 474 21.24 13.48 27.83
CA VAL A 474 22.06 14.54 27.25
C VAL A 474 21.32 15.86 27.38
N THR A 475 21.89 16.80 28.12
CA THR A 475 21.32 18.15 28.30
C THR A 475 22.15 19.20 27.59
N GLY A 476 21.51 20.11 26.88
CA GLY A 476 22.20 21.21 26.19
C GLY A 476 21.31 22.46 26.11
N SER A 477 21.73 23.42 25.31
CA SER A 477 21.00 24.67 25.11
C SER A 477 20.74 24.97 23.65
N TYR A 478 19.90 25.94 23.38
CA TYR A 478 19.72 26.46 22.03
C TYR A 478 19.60 27.98 22.07
N THR A 479 19.90 28.64 20.97
CA THR A 479 19.77 30.10 20.84
C THR A 479 19.10 30.49 19.53
N ASN A 480 18.45 31.65 19.55
CA ASN A 480 17.79 32.27 18.39
C ASN A 480 16.65 31.44 17.76
N ALA A 481 16.10 30.45 18.47
CA ALA A 481 14.88 29.78 18.03
C ALA A 481 13.69 30.74 18.14
N ILE A 482 12.92 30.85 17.07
CA ILE A 482 11.58 31.45 17.05
C ILE A 482 10.61 30.32 17.37
N GLY A 483 9.93 30.41 18.52
CA GLY A 483 9.07 29.34 19.02
C GLY A 483 9.83 28.16 19.67
N GLU A 484 9.10 27.08 19.96
CA GLU A 484 9.67 25.85 20.52
C GLU A 484 10.31 25.00 19.40
N PRO A 485 11.65 24.80 19.40
CA PRO A 485 12.32 24.03 18.35
C PRO A 485 12.13 22.51 18.54
N SER A 486 12.00 21.76 17.44
CA SER A 486 12.00 20.29 17.48
C SER A 486 13.44 19.77 17.51
N ILE A 487 13.95 19.45 18.70
CA ILE A 487 15.31 18.91 18.89
C ILE A 487 15.24 17.40 19.08
N LYS A 488 16.13 16.67 18.41
CA LYS A 488 16.19 15.20 18.41
C LYS A 488 17.61 14.71 18.69
N ALA A 489 17.70 13.52 19.28
CA ALA A 489 18.94 12.78 19.47
C ALA A 489 18.97 11.60 18.48
N ASN A 490 19.89 11.65 17.52
CA ASN A 490 20.18 10.54 16.63
C ASN A 490 21.24 9.64 17.26
N VAL A 491 20.87 8.38 17.46
CA VAL A 491 21.70 7.38 18.13
C VAL A 491 21.73 6.12 17.27
N GLY A 492 22.79 6.00 16.47
CA GLY A 492 22.90 4.95 15.46
C GLY A 492 21.82 5.12 14.38
N LEU A 493 20.76 4.32 14.48
CA LEU A 493 19.65 4.28 13.52
C LEU A 493 18.32 4.76 14.13
N ASN A 494 18.33 5.06 15.42
CA ASN A 494 17.14 5.50 16.15
C ASN A 494 17.23 7.00 16.40
N SER A 495 16.11 7.69 16.18
CA SER A 495 15.96 9.09 16.59
C SER A 495 15.04 9.14 17.81
N PHE A 496 15.41 9.94 18.80
CA PHE A 496 14.63 10.17 20.00
C PHE A 496 14.31 11.66 20.13
N ASP A 497 13.06 12.00 20.39
CA ASP A 497 12.68 13.39 20.62
C ASP A 497 13.21 13.88 21.98
N CYS A 498 13.74 15.10 22.02
CA CYS A 498 14.24 15.73 23.23
C CYS A 498 13.15 16.59 23.87
N ASN A 499 13.13 16.62 25.20
CA ASN A 499 12.25 17.51 25.94
C ASN A 499 12.82 18.93 25.94
N ILE A 500 11.99 19.93 25.66
CA ILE A 500 12.38 21.34 25.58
C ILE A 500 11.93 22.10 26.82
N ASP A 501 12.83 22.92 27.39
CA ASP A 501 12.50 23.93 28.39
C ASP A 501 12.69 25.31 27.77
N VAL A 502 11.58 25.87 27.30
CA VAL A 502 11.52 27.19 26.66
C VAL A 502 11.91 28.34 27.61
N SER A 503 11.73 28.16 28.92
CA SER A 503 12.03 29.22 29.90
C SER A 503 13.52 29.38 30.14
N LEU A 504 14.28 28.29 29.95
CA LEU A 504 15.72 28.24 30.13
C LEU A 504 16.49 28.15 28.80
N ALA A 505 15.79 28.16 27.66
CA ALA A 505 16.33 27.91 26.33
C ALA A 505 17.22 26.65 26.30
N SER A 506 16.70 25.56 26.88
CA SER A 506 17.45 24.32 27.09
C SER A 506 16.71 23.08 26.62
N TYR A 507 17.44 22.00 26.38
CA TYR A 507 16.89 20.72 25.97
C TYR A 507 17.44 19.57 26.81
N SER A 508 16.67 18.49 26.94
CA SER A 508 17.07 17.25 27.60
C SER A 508 16.60 16.05 26.79
N CYS A 509 17.56 15.31 26.23
CA CYS A 509 17.31 14.10 25.46
C CYS A 509 17.56 12.87 26.33
N SER A 510 16.56 11.99 26.47
CA SER A 510 16.68 10.75 27.23
C SER A 510 16.51 9.57 26.30
N PHE A 511 17.50 8.67 26.25
CA PHE A 511 17.49 7.52 25.36
C PHE A 511 18.36 6.39 25.91
N LYS A 512 18.16 5.18 25.39
CA LYS A 512 18.89 3.99 25.82
C LYS A 512 19.52 3.32 24.62
N THR A 513 20.82 3.06 24.68
CA THR A 513 21.59 2.64 23.51
C THR A 513 22.87 1.87 23.82
N THR A 514 23.27 0.99 22.89
CA THR A 514 24.60 0.38 22.83
C THR A 514 25.58 1.15 21.94
N ALA A 515 25.11 2.20 21.24
CA ALA A 515 25.98 3.07 20.45
C ALA A 515 26.98 3.77 21.37
N ASP A 516 28.16 4.07 20.81
CA ASP A 516 29.24 4.75 21.50
C ASP A 516 29.16 6.28 21.38
N SER A 517 28.21 6.78 20.59
CA SER A 517 28.04 8.20 20.31
C SER A 517 26.59 8.57 19.97
N VAL A 518 26.28 9.87 20.10
CA VAL A 518 24.99 10.48 19.79
C VAL A 518 25.21 11.79 19.04
N ILE A 519 24.34 12.12 18.09
CA ILE A 519 24.29 13.43 17.43
C ILE A 519 22.99 14.11 17.84
N ILE A 520 23.07 15.29 18.43
CA ILE A 520 21.89 16.12 18.69
C ILE A 520 21.66 17.03 17.49
N TYR A 521 20.44 17.12 17.01
CA TYR A 521 20.10 17.95 15.85
C TYR A 521 18.69 18.51 15.93
N SER A 522 18.40 19.48 15.07
CA SER A 522 17.08 20.06 14.87
C SER A 522 16.93 20.50 13.42
N ASP A 523 15.78 20.20 12.82
CA ASP A 523 15.41 20.74 11.52
C ASP A 523 14.58 22.02 11.77
N TYR A 524 15.12 23.16 11.35
CA TYR A 524 14.58 24.48 11.64
C TYR A 524 14.56 25.32 10.36
N ASP A 525 13.38 25.81 9.98
CA ASP A 525 13.16 26.58 8.74
C ASP A 525 13.67 25.85 7.46
N GLY A 526 13.39 24.56 7.37
CA GLY A 526 13.80 23.70 6.25
C GLY A 526 15.30 23.40 6.18
N GLN A 527 16.09 23.77 7.20
CA GLN A 527 17.52 23.47 7.29
C GLN A 527 17.87 22.68 8.55
N ARG A 528 18.84 21.77 8.43
CA ARG A 528 19.31 20.94 9.55
C ARG A 528 20.44 21.62 10.30
N TYR A 529 20.28 21.76 11.61
CA TYR A 529 21.30 22.23 12.56
C TYR A 529 21.68 21.08 13.48
N GLU A 530 22.96 20.71 13.51
CA GLU A 530 23.42 19.56 14.28
C GLU A 530 24.69 19.86 15.09
N CYS A 531 24.80 19.20 16.24
CA CYS A 531 25.99 19.17 17.07
C CYS A 531 27.03 18.22 16.46
N ASP A 532 28.30 18.41 16.82
CA ASP A 532 29.31 17.37 16.65
C ASP A 532 28.88 16.09 17.38
N SER A 533 29.30 14.93 16.84
CA SER A 533 29.07 13.63 17.45
C SER A 533 29.65 13.60 18.87
N LEU A 534 28.78 13.35 19.85
CA LEU A 534 29.10 13.33 21.26
C LEU A 534 29.36 11.88 21.72
N PRO A 535 30.55 11.55 22.23
CA PRO A 535 30.85 10.20 22.71
C PRO A 535 30.12 9.91 24.04
N LEU A 536 29.44 8.76 24.10
CA LEU A 536 28.64 8.30 25.23
C LEU A 536 29.53 7.64 26.30
N SER A 537 30.18 8.49 27.09
CA SER A 537 31.15 8.08 28.12
C SER A 537 30.58 7.99 29.55
N SER A 538 29.39 8.54 29.81
CA SER A 538 28.70 8.52 31.11
C SER A 538 27.18 8.63 30.95
N SER A 539 26.38 8.10 31.89
CA SER A 539 24.90 8.11 31.81
C SER A 539 24.25 9.50 31.80
N THR A 540 25.00 10.56 32.11
CA THR A 540 24.56 11.95 31.95
C THR A 540 25.69 12.72 31.28
N LEU A 541 25.37 13.46 30.22
CA LEU A 541 26.33 14.25 29.46
C LEU A 541 25.77 15.65 29.20
N THR A 542 26.69 16.59 28.97
CA THR A 542 26.36 17.91 28.45
C THR A 542 26.50 17.89 26.92
N GLY A 543 25.39 18.13 26.22
CA GLY A 543 25.32 18.33 24.78
C GLY A 543 25.80 19.73 24.35
N CYS A 544 25.60 20.07 23.08
CA CYS A 544 26.04 21.33 22.52
C CYS A 544 24.98 22.45 22.68
N THR A 545 25.32 23.64 22.19
CA THR A 545 24.34 24.71 21.97
C THR A 545 23.98 24.75 20.49
N LEU A 546 22.72 24.48 20.14
CA LEU A 546 22.22 24.66 18.77
C LEU A 546 21.94 26.13 18.51
N ASN A 547 22.67 26.74 17.57
CA ASN A 547 22.51 28.15 17.21
C ASN A 547 21.74 28.25 15.90
N PHE A 548 20.47 28.64 16.00
CA PHE A 548 19.65 28.94 14.83
C PHE A 548 20.06 30.32 14.26
N PRO A 549 19.82 30.58 12.96
CA PRO A 549 20.15 31.85 12.34
C PRO A 549 19.40 32.97 13.06
N THR A 550 20.14 34.02 13.39
CA THR A 550 19.53 35.26 13.87
C THR A 550 18.69 35.82 12.73
N SER A 551 17.38 35.86 12.90
CA SER A 551 16.53 36.66 12.03
C SER A 551 16.93 38.14 12.19
N GLU A 552 17.26 38.83 11.10
CA GLU A 552 17.42 40.30 11.11
C GLU A 552 16.07 41.00 11.36
N ASN A 553 14.96 40.27 11.20
CA ASN A 553 13.62 40.79 11.42
C ASN A 553 13.29 40.80 12.91
N PRO A 554 12.69 41.89 13.42
CA PRO A 554 12.30 41.95 14.80
C PRO A 554 11.38 40.81 15.23
N ALA A 555 11.69 40.21 16.40
CA ALA A 555 10.86 39.18 17.02
C ALA A 555 9.77 39.83 17.89
N TYR A 556 8.54 39.37 17.71
CA TYR A 556 7.36 39.82 18.45
C TYR A 556 6.77 38.67 19.26
N ASN A 557 6.44 38.96 20.51
CA ASN A 557 5.62 38.10 21.36
C ASN A 557 4.37 38.87 21.74
N ILE A 558 3.22 38.48 21.18
CA ILE A 558 1.96 39.20 21.31
C ILE A 558 0.96 38.35 22.08
N GLN A 559 0.52 38.84 23.23
CA GLN A 559 -0.36 38.13 24.15
C GLN A 559 -1.70 38.84 24.25
N GLY A 560 -2.78 38.10 24.47
CA GLY A 560 -4.10 38.67 24.74
C GLY A 560 -5.09 37.62 25.21
N TYR A 561 -6.36 38.01 25.34
CA TYR A 561 -7.40 37.12 25.84
C TYR A 561 -8.68 37.16 25.01
N LEU A 562 -9.28 35.99 24.79
CA LEU A 562 -10.70 35.86 24.48
C LEU A 562 -11.46 35.89 25.83
N VAL A 563 -12.47 36.75 25.95
CA VAL A 563 -13.19 36.97 27.22
C VAL A 563 -14.67 36.66 27.04
N GLY A 564 -15.19 35.71 27.83
CA GLY A 564 -16.59 35.33 27.82
C GLY A 564 -16.81 33.89 28.30
N THR A 565 -17.93 33.62 28.98
CA THR A 565 -18.27 32.28 29.48
C THR A 565 -18.44 31.24 28.37
N GLU A 566 -18.77 31.71 27.17
CA GLU A 566 -18.96 30.91 25.96
C GLU A 566 -17.65 30.33 25.38
N THR A 567 -16.49 30.83 25.82
CA THR A 567 -15.17 30.35 25.36
C THR A 567 -14.79 28.98 25.93
N GLU A 568 -15.54 28.47 26.90
CA GLU A 568 -15.32 27.13 27.48
C GLU A 568 -15.74 26.00 26.51
N THR A 569 -16.75 26.24 25.68
CA THR A 569 -17.36 25.23 24.79
C THR A 569 -17.14 25.51 23.31
N ALA A 570 -16.69 26.71 22.97
CA ALA A 570 -16.49 27.16 21.60
C ALA A 570 -15.08 26.83 21.09
N THR A 571 -14.99 26.46 19.81
CA THR A 571 -13.69 26.37 19.12
C THR A 571 -13.36 27.73 18.53
N PHE A 572 -12.22 28.29 18.91
CA PHE A 572 -11.67 29.52 18.36
C PHE A 572 -10.34 29.25 17.67
N THR A 573 -10.05 29.99 16.62
CA THR A 573 -8.70 30.18 16.10
C THR A 573 -8.33 31.65 16.24
N VAL A 574 -7.09 31.96 16.55
CA VAL A 574 -6.58 33.34 16.57
C VAL A 574 -5.38 33.39 15.64
N THR A 575 -5.42 34.31 14.69
CA THR A 575 -4.37 34.47 13.68
C THR A 575 -3.87 35.91 13.68
N ILE A 576 -2.61 36.09 13.34
CA ILE A 576 -2.02 37.41 13.10
C ILE A 576 -1.46 37.45 11.67
N ASP A 577 -1.83 38.49 10.92
CA ASP A 577 -1.39 38.71 9.54
C ASP A 577 -0.64 40.04 9.46
N ASP A 578 0.62 40.00 9.04
CA ASP A 578 1.48 41.18 8.91
C ASP A 578 1.57 41.72 7.47
N GLY A 579 0.81 41.13 6.53
CA GLY A 579 0.84 41.42 5.10
C GLY A 579 1.95 40.69 4.33
N ILE A 580 2.82 39.95 5.01
CA ILE A 580 3.88 39.09 4.47
C ILE A 580 3.53 37.62 4.71
N GLY A 581 2.98 37.30 5.87
CA GLY A 581 2.55 35.96 6.26
C GLY A 581 1.47 35.99 7.33
N THR A 582 0.79 34.85 7.49
CA THR A 582 -0.22 34.63 8.51
C THR A 582 0.31 33.62 9.52
N TYR A 583 0.25 33.97 10.81
CA TYR A 583 0.79 33.18 11.90
C TYR A 583 -0.33 32.81 12.88
N ASN A 584 -0.35 31.55 13.29
CA ASN A 584 -1.33 31.06 14.26
C ASN A 584 -0.87 31.41 15.69
N CYS A 585 -1.83 31.77 16.53
CA CYS A 585 -1.60 32.08 17.93
C CYS A 585 -2.15 30.95 18.80
N PRO A 586 -1.31 30.07 19.36
CA PRO A 586 -1.73 29.06 20.31
C PRO A 586 -2.63 29.60 21.42
N LEU A 587 -3.71 28.88 21.70
CA LEU A 587 -4.65 29.18 22.77
C LEU A 587 -4.28 28.43 24.05
N SER A 588 -4.39 29.09 25.20
CA SER A 588 -4.27 28.45 26.50
C SER A 588 -5.53 27.64 26.83
N THR A 589 -5.46 26.86 27.90
CA THR A 589 -6.66 26.35 28.55
C THR A 589 -7.53 27.51 29.03
N TYR A 590 -8.83 27.34 28.90
CA TYR A 590 -9.82 28.26 29.45
C TYR A 590 -9.77 28.23 30.98
N ALA A 591 -9.71 29.41 31.60
CA ALA A 591 -9.74 29.59 33.04
C ALA A 591 -10.33 30.95 33.41
N ASP A 592 -11.15 31.01 34.46
CA ASP A 592 -11.69 32.24 35.05
C ASP A 592 -12.39 33.19 34.05
N GLY A 593 -13.18 32.64 33.11
CA GLY A 593 -13.94 33.44 32.14
C GLY A 593 -13.12 33.97 30.97
N LYS A 594 -11.89 33.48 30.80
CA LYS A 594 -10.96 33.90 29.75
C LYS A 594 -10.21 32.71 29.14
N GLN A 595 -9.83 32.85 27.89
CA GLN A 595 -8.88 31.98 27.22
C GLN A 595 -7.74 32.84 26.66
N GLY A 596 -6.51 32.60 27.12
CA GLY A 596 -5.35 33.36 26.64
C GLY A 596 -4.91 32.90 25.26
N PHE A 597 -4.25 33.78 24.52
CA PHE A 597 -3.53 33.43 23.29
C PHE A 597 -2.16 34.10 23.25
N VAL A 598 -1.21 33.45 22.58
CA VAL A 598 0.15 33.96 22.42
C VAL A 598 0.59 33.77 20.98
N CYS A 599 0.93 34.85 20.29
CA CYS A 599 1.47 34.84 18.93
C CYS A 599 2.97 35.12 18.99
N THR A 600 3.80 34.23 18.46
CA THR A 600 5.25 34.45 18.34
C THR A 600 5.67 34.37 16.88
N PHE A 601 6.26 35.44 16.37
CA PHE A 601 6.68 35.53 14.96
C PHE A 601 7.76 36.60 14.78
N ASN A 602 8.49 36.51 13.67
CA ASN A 602 9.46 37.52 13.26
C ASN A 602 8.96 38.20 11.99
N SER A 603 8.97 39.53 11.98
CA SER A 603 8.49 40.28 10.83
C SER A 603 9.27 41.57 10.61
N SER A 604 9.56 41.87 9.35
CA SER A 604 10.04 43.20 8.93
C SER A 604 8.91 44.21 8.75
N ALA A 605 7.65 43.77 8.82
CA ALA A 605 6.50 44.64 8.71
C ALA A 605 6.40 45.59 9.92
N THR A 606 5.87 46.78 9.66
CA THR A 606 5.63 47.80 10.70
C THR A 606 4.22 47.74 11.29
N SER A 607 3.40 46.80 10.83
CA SER A 607 2.03 46.61 11.27
C SER A 607 1.59 45.17 11.07
N ALA A 608 0.65 44.70 11.91
CA ALA A 608 -0.04 43.43 11.73
C ALA A 608 -1.51 43.55 12.16
N THR A 609 -2.34 42.59 11.77
CA THR A 609 -3.75 42.53 12.12
C THR A 609 -4.03 41.20 12.80
N LEU A 610 -4.50 41.27 14.04
CA LEU A 610 -4.87 40.11 14.83
C LEU A 610 -6.37 39.83 14.68
N THR A 611 -6.74 38.61 14.34
CA THR A 611 -8.13 38.23 14.04
C THR A 611 -8.48 36.91 14.72
N PRO A 612 -9.37 36.93 15.73
CA PRO A 612 -10.04 35.73 16.21
C PRO A 612 -11.13 35.28 15.24
N PHE A 613 -11.33 33.98 15.14
CA PHE A 613 -12.36 33.37 14.33
C PHE A 613 -13.05 32.24 15.08
N SER A 614 -14.38 32.16 14.94
CA SER A 614 -15.21 31.05 15.37
C SER A 614 -16.46 30.98 14.51
N TYR A 615 -16.99 29.77 14.31
CA TYR A 615 -18.20 29.55 13.53
C TYR A 615 -19.46 30.04 14.23
N SER A 616 -19.56 29.83 15.54
CA SER A 616 -20.78 30.08 16.32
C SER A 616 -20.75 31.40 17.08
N TYR A 617 -19.61 32.08 17.07
CA TYR A 617 -19.35 33.24 17.92
C TYR A 617 -18.62 34.34 17.14
N THR A 618 -18.87 35.58 17.54
CA THR A 618 -18.20 36.79 17.06
C THR A 618 -17.39 37.41 18.19
N THR A 619 -16.39 38.21 17.84
CA THR A 619 -15.59 38.96 18.82
C THR A 619 -15.80 40.46 18.65
N ASP A 620 -15.73 41.19 19.77
CA ASP A 620 -15.61 42.64 19.80
C ASP A 620 -14.26 43.04 20.45
N PRO A 621 -13.33 43.65 19.69
CA PRO A 621 -13.43 43.96 18.26
C PRO A 621 -13.33 42.70 17.38
N ILE A 622 -13.76 42.75 16.11
CA ILE A 622 -13.67 41.59 15.19
C ILE A 622 -12.20 41.30 14.82
N SER A 623 -11.39 42.34 14.75
CA SER A 623 -9.94 42.27 14.60
C SER A 623 -9.28 43.44 15.31
N SER A 624 -8.00 43.31 15.63
CA SER A 624 -7.21 44.35 16.29
C SER A 624 -5.98 44.68 15.45
N PRO A 625 -5.87 45.90 14.91
CA PRO A 625 -4.65 46.34 14.24
C PRO A 625 -3.55 46.62 15.27
N LEU A 626 -2.34 46.16 14.96
CA LEU A 626 -1.16 46.26 15.79
C LEU A 626 -0.08 47.04 15.04
N THR A 627 0.59 47.95 15.73
CA THR A 627 1.78 48.62 15.21
C THR A 627 3.01 47.89 15.73
N LEU A 628 3.86 47.43 14.81
CA LEU A 628 5.03 46.61 15.12
C LEU A 628 6.30 47.48 15.21
N PRO A 629 6.94 47.58 16.39
CA PRO A 629 8.14 48.41 16.57
C PRO A 629 9.39 47.82 15.89
N THR A 630 10.24 48.66 15.31
CA THR A 630 11.42 48.24 14.53
C THR A 630 12.65 47.83 15.39
N SER A 631 12.49 47.43 16.66
CA SER A 631 13.60 47.09 17.58
C SER A 631 13.30 45.85 18.42
N THR A 632 14.30 45.03 18.75
CA THR A 632 14.16 43.67 19.35
C THR A 632 14.52 43.55 20.83
N PRO A 633 13.94 42.58 21.57
CA PRO A 633 12.64 41.92 21.39
C PRO A 633 11.51 42.72 22.09
N TYR A 634 10.28 42.66 21.56
CA TYR A 634 9.13 43.41 22.11
C TYR A 634 7.99 42.47 22.53
N GLU A 635 7.57 42.63 23.79
CA GLU A 635 6.35 42.01 24.35
C GLU A 635 5.18 42.98 24.15
N MET A 636 4.10 42.49 23.54
CA MET A 636 2.91 43.28 23.23
C MET A 636 1.68 42.68 23.88
N ASP A 637 0.85 43.53 24.47
CA ASP A 637 -0.51 43.19 24.85
C ASP A 637 -1.46 43.58 23.72
N ALA A 638 -2.09 42.60 23.09
CA ALA A 638 -3.10 42.79 22.06
C ALA A 638 -4.49 43.13 22.64
N GLY A 639 -4.63 43.10 23.97
CA GLY A 639 -5.87 43.36 24.67
C GLY A 639 -6.84 42.18 24.65
N ASN A 640 -8.10 42.50 24.93
CA ASN A 640 -9.17 41.52 25.09
C ASN A 640 -10.13 41.56 23.91
N PHE A 641 -10.54 40.37 23.45
CA PHE A 641 -11.62 40.15 22.51
C PHE A 641 -12.83 39.61 23.26
N VAL A 642 -13.89 40.41 23.35
CA VAL A 642 -15.12 39.98 24.04
C VAL A 642 -15.92 39.08 23.11
N VAL A 643 -16.19 37.86 23.55
CA VAL A 643 -16.90 36.85 22.76
C VAL A 643 -18.41 37.02 22.91
N GLN A 644 -19.12 37.04 21.79
CA GLN A 644 -20.58 37.11 21.73
C GLN A 644 -21.15 36.04 20.77
N PRO A 645 -22.28 35.40 21.08
CA PRO A 645 -22.93 34.46 20.16
C PRO A 645 -23.29 35.11 18.83
N LYS A 646 -23.04 34.43 17.70
CA LYS A 646 -23.44 34.90 16.38
C LYS A 646 -24.97 34.76 16.23
N VAL A 647 -25.64 35.75 15.65
CA VAL A 647 -27.07 35.63 15.31
C VAL A 647 -27.20 34.71 14.10
N ILE A 648 -27.94 33.61 14.25
CA ILE A 648 -28.16 32.60 13.20
C ILE A 648 -29.55 32.82 12.59
N GLU A 649 -29.62 32.83 11.27
CA GLU A 649 -30.86 32.82 10.46
C GLU A 649 -30.93 31.51 9.66
N THR A 650 -32.12 31.18 9.18
CA THR A 650 -32.37 29.93 8.45
C THR A 650 -32.70 30.19 6.98
N ILE A 651 -31.95 29.56 6.07
CA ILE A 651 -32.37 29.40 4.67
C ILE A 651 -33.02 28.03 4.56
N SER A 652 -34.31 27.98 4.26
CA SER A 652 -35.04 26.72 4.10
C SER A 652 -35.69 26.63 2.74
N GLY A 653 -36.16 25.44 2.36
CA GLY A 653 -36.97 25.30 1.17
C GLY A 653 -37.04 23.88 0.67
N THR A 654 -37.48 23.73 -0.56
CA THR A 654 -37.69 22.43 -1.18
C THR A 654 -36.83 22.26 -2.42
N ILE A 655 -36.28 21.07 -2.63
CA ILE A 655 -35.70 20.63 -3.89
C ILE A 655 -36.70 19.69 -4.55
N GLN A 656 -37.24 20.09 -5.70
CA GLN A 656 -38.18 19.30 -6.47
C GLN A 656 -37.51 18.76 -7.74
N ILE A 657 -37.68 17.46 -7.99
CA ILE A 657 -37.29 16.83 -9.26
C ILE A 657 -38.53 16.76 -10.15
N ALA A 658 -38.46 17.36 -11.34
CA ALA A 658 -39.58 17.46 -12.26
C ALA A 658 -40.09 16.08 -12.68
N ASN A 659 -41.39 16.01 -12.99
CA ASN A 659 -42.01 14.82 -13.53
C ASN A 659 -41.84 14.79 -15.07
N ASP A 660 -40.60 14.55 -15.51
CA ASP A 660 -40.28 14.35 -16.91
C ASP A 660 -40.01 12.87 -17.19
N ASN A 661 -40.46 12.38 -18.35
CA ASN A 661 -40.20 11.02 -18.79
C ASN A 661 -38.74 10.80 -19.21
N ASN A 662 -38.01 11.86 -19.53
CA ASN A 662 -36.61 11.81 -19.94
C ASN A 662 -35.66 11.98 -18.73
N LEU A 663 -36.17 12.32 -17.55
CA LEU A 663 -35.41 12.33 -16.31
C LEU A 663 -35.34 10.93 -15.70
N SER A 664 -34.11 10.47 -15.44
CA SER A 664 -33.86 9.33 -14.56
C SER A 664 -33.96 9.74 -13.10
N ASN A 665 -34.01 8.75 -12.20
CA ASN A 665 -33.68 9.00 -10.82
C ASN A 665 -32.25 9.57 -10.74
N LEU A 666 -32.05 10.51 -9.85
CA LEU A 666 -30.73 11.02 -9.52
C LEU A 666 -30.13 10.15 -8.43
N ASP A 667 -28.82 9.98 -8.47
CA ASP A 667 -28.06 9.28 -7.44
C ASP A 667 -27.76 10.23 -6.28
N THR A 668 -27.43 11.49 -6.59
CA THR A 668 -27.18 12.51 -5.57
C THR A 668 -27.73 13.89 -5.94
N VAL A 669 -28.12 14.65 -4.91
CA VAL A 669 -28.28 16.11 -4.97
C VAL A 669 -27.53 16.70 -3.78
N ALA A 670 -26.44 17.40 -4.05
CA ALA A 670 -25.61 18.04 -3.04
C ALA A 670 -25.94 19.54 -2.96
N LEU A 671 -25.98 20.05 -1.73
CA LEU A 671 -26.31 21.43 -1.43
C LEU A 671 -25.23 21.97 -0.49
N ASN A 672 -24.47 22.95 -0.97
CA ASN A 672 -23.30 23.50 -0.28
C ASN A 672 -23.49 25.00 -0.04
N ILE A 673 -22.93 25.51 1.07
CA ILE A 673 -22.94 26.92 1.44
C ILE A 673 -21.53 27.34 1.89
N SER A 674 -21.15 28.58 1.59
CA SER A 674 -19.81 29.10 1.94
C SER A 674 -19.60 29.28 3.44
N GLU A 675 -20.67 29.43 4.21
CA GLU A 675 -20.62 29.55 5.66
C GLU A 675 -21.96 29.11 6.29
N GLY A 676 -21.90 28.22 7.27
CA GLY A 676 -23.05 27.62 7.95
C GLY A 676 -23.13 26.11 7.76
N SER A 677 -24.26 25.51 8.11
CA SER A 677 -24.52 24.08 7.86
C SER A 677 -25.90 23.83 7.30
N CYS A 678 -26.05 22.82 6.44
CA CYS A 678 -27.31 22.44 5.82
C CYS A 678 -27.72 21.02 6.19
N SER A 679 -29.01 20.80 6.35
CA SER A 679 -29.59 19.51 6.65
C SER A 679 -30.85 19.26 5.83
N TYR A 680 -31.11 17.99 5.53
CA TYR A 680 -32.36 17.56 4.88
C TYR A 680 -33.34 17.05 5.93
N SER A 681 -34.64 17.30 5.70
CA SER A 681 -35.68 16.74 6.56
C SER A 681 -35.88 15.25 6.25
N GLY A 682 -35.19 14.40 7.00
CA GLY A 682 -35.18 12.95 6.74
C GLY A 682 -34.27 12.57 5.57
N THR A 683 -34.37 11.32 5.12
CA THR A 683 -33.56 10.80 4.00
C THR A 683 -34.27 11.11 2.68
N PRO A 684 -33.77 12.03 1.84
CA PRO A 684 -34.39 12.34 0.57
C PRO A 684 -34.30 11.15 -0.39
N THR A 685 -35.35 10.92 -1.17
CA THR A 685 -35.28 10.03 -2.33
C THR A 685 -35.21 10.90 -3.57
N TRP A 686 -34.14 10.76 -4.34
CA TRP A 686 -33.91 11.59 -5.53
C TRP A 686 -34.55 10.98 -6.78
N ASP A 687 -35.75 10.42 -6.60
CA ASP A 687 -36.55 9.86 -7.68
C ASP A 687 -37.18 10.96 -8.53
N LYS A 688 -37.46 10.67 -9.80
CA LYS A 688 -38.30 11.57 -10.60
C LYS A 688 -39.65 11.80 -9.91
N ASN A 689 -40.17 13.02 -10.00
CA ASN A 689 -41.41 13.42 -9.32
C ASN A 689 -41.33 13.32 -7.78
N SER A 690 -40.15 13.50 -7.19
CA SER A 690 -39.97 13.60 -5.73
C SER A 690 -39.74 15.05 -5.28
N THR A 691 -39.84 15.27 -3.97
CA THR A 691 -39.52 16.56 -3.34
C THR A 691 -38.86 16.31 -1.98
N ALA A 692 -37.74 16.97 -1.74
CA ALA A 692 -37.01 16.95 -0.48
C ALA A 692 -37.04 18.34 0.17
N ASN A 693 -37.17 18.43 1.49
CA ASN A 693 -37.02 19.71 2.20
C ASN A 693 -35.62 19.81 2.79
N TYR A 694 -35.06 21.01 2.79
CA TYR A 694 -33.79 21.32 3.40
C TYR A 694 -33.90 22.56 4.30
N ALA A 695 -33.01 22.64 5.28
CA ALA A 695 -32.82 23.79 6.14
C ALA A 695 -31.33 24.00 6.40
N CYS A 696 -30.88 25.22 6.19
CA CYS A 696 -29.52 25.66 6.44
C CYS A 696 -29.49 26.72 7.52
N GLU A 697 -28.68 26.49 8.55
CA GLU A 697 -28.36 27.47 9.58
C GLU A 697 -27.15 28.30 9.12
N VAL A 698 -27.38 29.59 8.89
CA VAL A 698 -26.40 30.51 8.35
C VAL A 698 -26.29 31.77 9.21
N PRO A 699 -25.15 32.47 9.21
CA PRO A 699 -25.04 33.68 10.00
C PRO A 699 -25.80 34.88 9.40
N ALA A 700 -26.37 35.70 10.27
CA ALA A 700 -27.13 36.90 9.90
C ALA A 700 -26.24 38.07 9.44
N ASN A 701 -26.82 38.99 8.68
CA ASN A 701 -26.28 40.27 8.22
C ASN A 701 -25.00 40.20 7.36
N GLN A 702 -24.83 39.10 6.62
CA GLN A 702 -23.73 38.90 5.68
C GLN A 702 -24.24 38.38 4.32
N SER A 703 -23.35 38.41 3.31
CA SER A 703 -23.58 37.79 2.01
C SER A 703 -22.93 36.41 1.98
N LEU A 704 -23.61 35.39 1.44
CA LEU A 704 -23.04 34.06 1.22
C LEU A 704 -23.18 33.59 -0.23
N SER A 705 -22.44 32.54 -0.58
CA SER A 705 -22.68 31.77 -1.79
C SER A 705 -23.24 30.39 -1.46
N MET A 706 -24.19 29.92 -2.27
CA MET A 706 -24.83 28.62 -2.15
C MET A 706 -24.75 27.89 -3.50
N SER A 707 -24.40 26.61 -3.50
CA SER A 707 -24.40 25.79 -4.72
C SER A 707 -25.26 24.55 -4.58
N VAL A 708 -25.87 24.13 -5.69
CA VAL A 708 -26.59 22.87 -5.81
C VAL A 708 -26.00 22.11 -6.99
N SER A 709 -25.62 20.86 -6.79
CA SER A 709 -25.12 19.97 -7.84
C SER A 709 -25.87 18.64 -7.81
N VAL A 710 -26.01 18.02 -8.98
CA VAL A 710 -26.75 16.77 -9.12
C VAL A 710 -25.95 15.74 -9.92
N ASP A 711 -26.11 14.47 -9.55
CA ASP A 711 -25.54 13.33 -10.28
C ASP A 711 -26.64 12.29 -10.57
N PRO A 712 -26.73 11.73 -11.79
CA PRO A 712 -25.97 12.10 -12.98
C PRO A 712 -26.29 13.51 -13.46
N ALA A 713 -25.27 14.19 -13.98
CA ALA A 713 -25.36 15.56 -14.51
C ALA A 713 -26.23 15.71 -15.79
N CYS A 714 -26.60 14.58 -16.41
CA CYS A 714 -27.37 14.50 -17.65
C CYS A 714 -28.67 13.73 -17.45
N ALA A 715 -29.72 14.16 -18.16
CA ALA A 715 -30.95 13.39 -18.33
C ALA A 715 -30.72 12.14 -19.19
N LYS A 716 -31.67 11.21 -19.18
CA LYS A 716 -31.60 10.00 -19.99
C LYS A 716 -31.88 10.31 -21.47
N ALA A 717 -31.05 9.78 -22.36
CA ALA A 717 -31.31 9.83 -23.80
C ALA A 717 -32.66 9.16 -24.15
N GLN A 718 -33.47 9.83 -24.97
CA GLN A 718 -34.79 9.34 -25.38
C GLN A 718 -34.71 8.01 -26.15
N ASN A 719 -33.67 7.83 -26.96
CA ASN A 719 -33.33 6.61 -27.70
C ASN A 719 -31.84 6.59 -28.07
N SER A 720 -31.39 5.50 -28.71
CA SER A 720 -29.98 5.29 -29.11
C SER A 720 -29.42 6.30 -30.12
N ASN A 721 -30.28 7.12 -30.73
CA ASN A 721 -29.91 8.10 -31.77
C ASN A 721 -30.10 9.56 -31.32
N THR A 722 -30.49 9.80 -30.06
CA THR A 722 -30.65 11.15 -29.49
C THR A 722 -29.64 11.35 -28.38
N ALA A 723 -28.94 12.48 -28.37
CA ALA A 723 -28.06 12.85 -27.27
C ALA A 723 -28.86 13.04 -25.97
N ALA A 724 -28.26 12.66 -24.84
CA ALA A 724 -28.73 13.04 -23.53
C ALA A 724 -28.74 14.57 -23.39
N LYS A 725 -29.67 15.13 -22.61
CA LYS A 725 -29.75 16.58 -22.35
C LYS A 725 -29.11 16.92 -21.00
N ASN A 726 -28.55 18.11 -20.87
CA ASN A 726 -28.14 18.63 -19.56
C ASN A 726 -29.34 18.81 -18.64
N LEU A 727 -29.13 18.80 -17.33
CA LEU A 727 -30.16 19.18 -16.36
C LEU A 727 -30.18 20.71 -16.14
N THR A 728 -31.37 21.27 -15.97
CA THR A 728 -31.60 22.66 -15.59
C THR A 728 -32.01 22.72 -14.13
N ILE A 729 -31.31 23.53 -13.33
CA ILE A 729 -31.67 23.79 -11.93
C ILE A 729 -32.14 25.24 -11.87
N THR A 730 -33.34 25.49 -11.33
CA THR A 730 -33.92 26.83 -11.18
C THR A 730 -34.17 27.13 -9.70
N ALA A 731 -33.72 28.29 -9.21
CA ALA A 731 -33.94 28.74 -7.84
C ALA A 731 -35.05 29.81 -7.75
N SER A 732 -35.98 29.69 -6.80
CA SER A 732 -37.07 30.64 -6.62
C SER A 732 -36.58 32.00 -6.11
N GLY A 733 -37.04 33.10 -6.70
CA GLY A 733 -36.71 34.46 -6.24
C GLY A 733 -35.38 35.02 -6.76
N TYR A 734 -34.56 34.19 -7.42
CA TYR A 734 -33.29 34.58 -8.02
C TYR A 734 -33.37 34.41 -9.54
N LYS A 735 -32.89 35.41 -10.31
CA LYS A 735 -33.05 35.45 -11.78
C LYS A 735 -31.89 34.84 -12.57
N SER A 736 -30.92 34.20 -11.91
CA SER A 736 -29.65 33.86 -12.55
C SER A 736 -29.21 32.44 -12.26
N GLY A 737 -29.33 31.58 -13.28
CA GLY A 737 -28.54 30.37 -13.42
C GLY A 737 -29.35 29.20 -13.95
N THR A 738 -29.47 29.10 -15.26
CA THR A 738 -29.67 27.81 -15.93
C THR A 738 -28.30 27.12 -15.90
N SER A 739 -28.20 25.84 -15.47
CA SER A 739 -26.90 25.15 -15.44
C SER A 739 -26.23 25.24 -16.82
N THR A 740 -25.04 25.85 -16.90
CA THR A 740 -24.21 25.77 -18.09
C THR A 740 -23.44 24.47 -18.00
N SER A 741 -23.88 23.45 -18.75
CA SER A 741 -23.24 22.15 -18.94
C SER A 741 -22.79 21.45 -17.65
N GLY A 742 -23.54 20.42 -17.22
CA GLY A 742 -23.08 19.51 -16.16
C GLY A 742 -23.86 19.50 -14.83
N GLY A 743 -25.09 20.02 -14.77
CA GLY A 743 -25.96 19.76 -13.62
C GLY A 743 -25.57 20.46 -12.31
N SER A 744 -24.99 21.66 -12.38
CA SER A 744 -24.70 22.48 -11.19
C SER A 744 -25.16 23.93 -11.32
N LEU A 745 -25.64 24.51 -10.22
CA LEU A 745 -26.04 25.90 -10.08
C LEU A 745 -25.32 26.51 -8.88
N VAL A 746 -24.69 27.67 -9.07
CA VAL A 746 -24.12 28.49 -8.00
C VAL A 746 -24.88 29.81 -7.91
N LEU A 747 -25.42 30.09 -6.72
CA LEU A 747 -26.00 31.38 -6.32
C LEU A 747 -24.95 32.15 -5.51
N ALA A 748 -24.47 33.27 -6.02
CA ALA A 748 -23.59 34.17 -5.29
C ALA A 748 -24.39 35.34 -4.66
N ASP A 749 -23.78 35.99 -3.67
CA ASP A 749 -24.28 37.23 -3.06
C ASP A 749 -25.69 37.15 -2.42
N ILE A 750 -26.00 36.03 -1.76
CA ILE A 750 -27.24 35.86 -1.01
C ILE A 750 -27.14 36.67 0.28
N ASN A 751 -27.87 37.79 0.36
CA ASN A 751 -27.89 38.65 1.54
C ASN A 751 -28.84 38.11 2.61
N ILE A 752 -28.31 37.73 3.78
CA ILE A 752 -29.10 37.14 4.88
C ILE A 752 -29.45 38.20 5.91
N SER A 753 -30.55 38.91 5.69
CA SER A 753 -31.08 39.87 6.67
C SER A 753 -32.20 39.31 7.56
N ALA A 754 -32.71 38.11 7.24
CA ALA A 754 -33.74 37.37 7.95
C ALA A 754 -33.83 35.94 7.38
N ASN A 755 -34.57 35.05 8.06
CA ASN A 755 -35.00 33.76 7.53
C ASN A 755 -35.53 33.89 6.09
N GLN A 756 -35.03 33.01 5.21
CA GLN A 756 -35.34 33.01 3.79
C GLN A 756 -35.82 31.65 3.30
N THR A 757 -36.61 31.68 2.24
CA THR A 757 -37.05 30.47 1.55
C THR A 757 -36.55 30.47 0.12
N ILE A 758 -35.77 29.45 -0.25
CA ILE A 758 -35.29 29.22 -1.61
C ILE A 758 -35.71 27.82 -2.03
N ASN A 759 -36.51 27.72 -3.08
CA ASN A 759 -36.93 26.44 -3.64
C ASN A 759 -36.15 26.18 -4.93
N PHE A 760 -35.66 24.96 -5.09
CA PHE A 760 -34.97 24.51 -6.29
C PHE A 760 -35.89 23.58 -7.10
N LEU A 761 -35.91 23.77 -8.41
CA LEU A 761 -36.56 22.87 -9.38
C LEU A 761 -35.49 22.32 -10.32
N ILE A 762 -35.41 20.99 -10.42
CA ILE A 762 -34.51 20.28 -11.34
C ILE A 762 -35.35 19.70 -12.49
N GLU A 763 -35.03 20.07 -13.73
CA GLU A 763 -35.76 19.66 -14.93
C GLU A 763 -34.83 19.33 -16.11
N GLU A 764 -35.36 18.69 -17.16
CA GLU A 764 -34.60 18.44 -18.39
C GLU A 764 -34.28 19.78 -19.09
N GLY A 765 -33.01 19.98 -19.42
CA GLY A 765 -32.56 21.15 -20.18
C GLY A 765 -32.73 21.00 -21.69
N THR A 766 -32.39 22.06 -22.43
CA THR A 766 -32.56 22.11 -23.89
C THR A 766 -31.28 21.78 -24.67
N THR A 767 -30.12 21.85 -24.02
CA THR A 767 -28.80 21.63 -24.62
C THR A 767 -28.35 20.18 -24.48
N ASP A 768 -27.67 19.66 -25.51
CA ASP A 768 -27.08 18.33 -25.46
C ASP A 768 -26.00 18.28 -24.38
N CYS A 769 -25.97 17.20 -23.60
CA CYS A 769 -24.83 16.86 -22.76
C CYS A 769 -23.65 16.57 -23.70
N GLY A 770 -22.58 17.34 -23.57
CA GLY A 770 -21.41 17.20 -24.44
C GLY A 770 -20.88 15.78 -24.41
N THR A 771 -20.60 15.20 -25.57
CA THR A 771 -19.73 14.02 -25.66
C THR A 771 -18.34 14.46 -25.23
N ASN A 772 -17.90 14.07 -24.03
CA ASN A 772 -16.48 13.94 -23.77
C ASN A 772 -15.94 12.75 -24.58
#